data_AF-A0A938NW74-F1
#
_entry.id   AF-A0A938NW74-F1
#
_cell.length_a   1.000
_cell.length_b   1.000
_cell.length_c   1.000
_cell.angle_alpha   90.00
_cell.angle_beta   90.00
_cell.angle_gamma   90.00
#
_symmetry.space_group_name_H-M   'P 1'
#
loop_
_entity.id
_entity.type
_entity.pdbx_description
1 polymer ?
#
loop_
_entity_poly.entity_id
_entity_poly.type
_entity_poly.pdbx_seq_one_letter_code
_entity_poly.pdbx_strand_id
1 'polypeptide(L)'
;MNVLFRSLLHSRGRKFPMRTLTTVLVCLVLLAQTVQGQVKARSQTFSIQPPARPASLSATAEFSEPSGNGYLDAGEKGTINVTVANSGGTAAKNVVARLSAEGSTPGLVLTDRVTIGEIASNASGTGMIEVTALGTVQTGLLKFTVEVVADNNVKAEPKSLSFSTLAAAAPATLAVTVEFSEPSGNKLLDAGEKGTIKVTVSNTGGSTAKNVLAKLSSAATAVGIDFSKSVTIGDVAPSSTRAGQFEVSAFDYVQSQTFSLTVEVSADNGVKADPRPVSFSTRAAVRPAILAATVQFSEPSGNGILDPGETGTVTVSITNTGGTPAKGVIVRAKTQVDVSGVTFPAVVQVGDIAPTASGTARIPVQASETVRSQTISLTLEAADAGGIAAEAKTLAITTRERVLARDTAPPDIEVWEPVVTASRGVKIVPSDSKFATQSSSVIVRGIAKDTSGVAVVTINGQEARLSTGAEGFEFVGEALLVLGENDVEVRALDRFKNENKLTFRVTRNPETLAERRQIPAALFKGQRWAVIVGISRYRSTDIPQLRYADQDAQEFYKIMTKSIEEGGVGVPKSNVRFLLNDQATSTNVREALTDFLKLAIEDDYVFIYFAGHGAPDPDRPKILYLLTHDSDLNRLAATSVKMQEIQDALRDYVAAKTVLVFADACHSRGVTGAVATRALAPPELVNDFLSELARARASTMTFSASDVNQLSQEDKRWGGGHGVFTWYLLEGLRGKADLNSDQMVRLGELTQFVSDNVRRDTRSQQSPISSGNFDINLPLTIVTDRPSPEKR
;
A
#
# COMPACT_ATOMS: atom_id res chain seq x y z
N MET A 1 -28.01 27.06 119.28
CA MET A 1 -28.86 27.09 120.49
C MET A 1 -27.94 26.99 121.70
N ASN A 2 -28.10 27.88 122.67
CA ASN A 2 -27.41 27.98 123.98
C ASN A 2 -25.88 28.14 124.00
N VAL A 3 -25.52 29.42 123.88
CA VAL A 3 -24.24 30.08 124.17
C VAL A 3 -24.25 30.59 125.64
N LEU A 4 -23.12 30.44 126.36
CA LEU A 4 -22.67 31.09 127.62
C LEU A 4 -23.66 31.40 128.78
N PHE A 5 -23.15 31.30 130.03
CA PHE A 5 -23.07 32.35 131.09
C PHE A 5 -22.71 31.68 132.45
N ARG A 6 -22.11 32.30 133.46
CA ARG A 6 -21.18 33.46 133.56
C ARG A 6 -20.51 33.46 134.95
N SER A 7 -19.57 34.37 135.16
CA SER A 7 -18.76 34.57 136.37
C SER A 7 -19.34 35.52 137.44
N LEU A 8 -18.79 35.43 138.66
CA LEU A 8 -18.54 36.51 139.64
C LEU A 8 -19.72 37.19 140.39
N LEU A 9 -19.64 37.24 141.75
CA LEU A 9 -19.32 38.47 142.53
C LEU A 9 -19.48 38.35 144.06
N HIS A 10 -18.57 39.03 144.80
CA HIS A 10 -18.62 39.62 146.17
C HIS A 10 -17.49 39.14 147.12
N SER A 11 -16.80 40.00 147.91
CA SER A 11 -16.65 41.46 147.85
C SER A 11 -15.49 42.02 148.70
N ARG A 12 -14.75 43.00 148.14
CA ARG A 12 -14.05 44.16 148.77
C ARG A 12 -13.31 44.02 150.14
N GLY A 13 -12.01 44.35 150.15
CA GLY A 13 -11.26 44.75 151.36
C GLY A 13 -9.87 45.38 151.08
N ARG A 14 -9.70 46.68 151.36
CA ARG A 14 -8.47 47.54 151.25
C ARG A 14 -7.31 47.05 152.16
N LYS A 15 -6.02 47.47 152.09
CA LYS A 15 -5.11 48.22 151.17
C LYS A 15 -3.64 48.04 151.71
N PHE A 16 -2.64 48.24 150.83
CA PHE A 16 -1.18 48.57 151.01
C PHE A 16 -0.72 49.31 152.32
N PRO A 17 0.62 49.43 152.67
CA PRO A 17 1.85 49.35 151.81
C PRO A 17 3.18 48.74 152.40
N MET A 18 4.25 48.68 151.57
CA MET A 18 5.72 48.96 151.76
C MET A 18 6.46 48.62 153.09
N ARG A 19 7.76 48.25 153.17
CA ARG A 19 8.89 48.15 152.19
C ARG A 19 10.09 47.37 152.82
N THR A 20 10.87 46.66 151.99
CA THR A 20 12.34 46.35 152.08
C THR A 20 13.00 45.59 153.25
N LEU A 21 13.90 44.67 152.82
CA LEU A 21 15.26 44.36 153.33
C LEU A 21 15.51 43.23 154.35
N THR A 22 16.55 42.40 154.05
CA THR A 22 17.42 41.63 154.98
C THR A 22 16.78 40.53 155.86
N THR A 23 17.44 39.53 156.48
CA THR A 23 18.67 38.74 156.22
C THR A 23 18.80 37.67 157.35
N VAL A 24 19.17 36.41 157.03
CA VAL A 24 19.93 35.46 157.91
C VAL A 24 19.26 34.73 159.13
N LEU A 25 19.58 33.41 159.22
CA LEU A 25 19.80 32.52 160.40
C LEU A 25 18.67 32.01 161.36
N VAL A 26 18.57 30.66 161.40
CA VAL A 26 18.94 29.73 162.53
C VAL A 26 17.99 29.39 163.70
N CYS A 27 17.90 28.06 163.93
CA CYS A 27 17.76 27.33 165.21
C CYS A 27 16.54 27.61 166.12
N LEU A 28 16.14 26.73 167.06
CA LEU A 28 16.42 25.30 167.34
C LEU A 28 15.05 24.70 167.79
N VAL A 29 14.88 23.41 168.09
CA VAL A 29 15.05 22.85 169.45
C VAL A 29 14.64 21.37 169.43
N LEU A 30 15.56 20.51 169.89
CA LEU A 30 15.44 19.20 170.58
C LEU A 30 14.51 18.09 170.02
N LEU A 31 14.86 16.79 169.90
CA LEU A 31 15.78 15.81 170.53
C LEU A 31 15.01 14.71 171.28
N ALA A 32 15.07 13.47 170.76
CA ALA A 32 15.07 12.23 171.53
C ALA A 32 15.66 11.10 170.65
N GLN A 33 16.65 10.37 171.17
CA GLN A 33 17.40 9.32 170.45
C GLN A 33 16.78 7.93 170.72
N THR A 34 16.77 6.99 169.78
CA THR A 34 17.70 5.82 169.59
C THR A 34 16.91 4.74 168.79
N VAL A 35 17.40 3.59 168.30
CA VAL A 35 18.69 2.83 168.38
C VAL A 35 19.16 2.52 166.92
N GLN A 36 20.20 1.70 166.77
CA GLN A 36 20.85 1.25 165.52
C GLN A 36 20.15 0.06 164.82
N GLY A 37 20.38 -0.10 163.51
CA GLY A 37 20.12 -1.34 162.75
C GLY A 37 20.32 -1.20 161.24
N GLN A 38 21.51 -1.54 160.72
CA GLN A 38 21.85 -1.44 159.29
C GLN A 38 21.57 -2.74 158.50
N VAL A 39 20.82 -2.66 157.38
CA VAL A 39 21.09 -3.43 156.13
C VAL A 39 20.66 -2.61 154.91
N LYS A 40 21.42 -2.69 153.81
CA LYS A 40 21.18 -2.01 152.51
C LYS A 40 20.04 -2.62 151.69
N ALA A 41 19.37 -1.77 150.89
CA ALA A 41 18.92 -2.12 149.55
C ALA A 41 19.03 -0.92 148.60
N ARG A 42 19.69 -1.09 147.44
CA ARG A 42 19.61 -0.15 146.30
C ARG A 42 18.57 -0.69 145.33
N SER A 43 17.53 0.08 145.02
CA SER A 43 16.64 -0.21 143.90
C SER A 43 17.26 0.31 142.60
N GLN A 44 17.55 -0.59 141.66
CA GLN A 44 17.77 -0.25 140.25
C GLN A 44 16.46 -0.47 139.49
N THR A 45 15.92 0.57 138.88
CA THR A 45 14.73 0.45 138.03
C THR A 45 15.16 0.02 136.64
N PHE A 46 14.92 -1.26 136.28
CA PHE A 46 15.10 -1.73 134.92
C PHE A 46 13.93 -1.27 134.05
N SER A 47 14.22 -0.49 133.00
CA SER A 47 13.24 -0.19 131.95
C SER A 47 13.13 -1.39 131.01
N ILE A 48 12.24 -2.32 131.34
CA ILE A 48 11.88 -3.41 130.43
C ILE A 48 11.10 -2.79 129.26
N GLN A 49 11.74 -2.65 128.09
CA GLN A 49 10.97 -2.33 126.87
C GLN A 49 9.94 -3.45 126.64
N PRO A 50 8.68 -3.12 126.26
CA PRO A 50 7.73 -4.13 125.86
C PRO A 50 8.34 -5.02 124.77
N PRO A 51 8.14 -6.35 124.80
CA PRO A 51 8.66 -7.22 123.75
C PRO A 51 8.20 -6.69 122.40
N ALA A 52 9.14 -6.58 121.46
CA ALA A 52 8.87 -6.04 120.13
C ALA A 52 7.68 -6.81 119.52
N ARG A 53 6.68 -6.06 119.03
CA ARG A 53 5.48 -6.68 118.43
C ARG A 53 5.92 -7.64 117.32
N PRO A 54 5.38 -8.87 117.23
CA PRO A 54 5.74 -9.78 116.14
C PRO A 54 5.55 -9.15 114.76
N ALA A 55 6.26 -9.68 113.76
CA ALA A 55 6.10 -9.29 112.36
C ALA A 55 4.61 -9.39 111.94
N SER A 56 4.14 -8.39 111.19
CA SER A 56 2.75 -8.30 110.74
C SER A 56 2.74 -7.86 109.29
N LEU A 57 2.36 -8.79 108.41
CA LEU A 57 2.51 -8.64 106.97
C LEU A 57 1.19 -8.25 106.30
N SER A 58 1.26 -7.26 105.41
CA SER A 58 0.20 -6.93 104.45
C SER A 58 0.80 -6.97 103.05
N ALA A 59 0.06 -7.54 102.09
CA ALA A 59 0.49 -7.65 100.69
C ALA A 59 -0.47 -6.91 99.75
N THR A 60 0.09 -6.39 98.66
CA THR A 60 -0.62 -6.01 97.44
C THR A 60 -0.02 -6.78 96.26
N ALA A 61 -0.80 -7.00 95.21
CA ALA A 61 -0.37 -7.65 93.98
C ALA A 61 -0.99 -6.94 92.79
N GLU A 62 -0.15 -6.50 91.86
CA GLU A 62 -0.57 -5.73 90.68
C GLU A 62 0.00 -6.39 89.43
N PHE A 63 -0.83 -6.55 88.40
CA PHE A 63 -0.42 -7.09 87.10
C PHE A 63 -0.15 -5.95 86.12
N SER A 64 0.94 -6.05 85.37
CA SER A 64 1.28 -5.17 84.26
C SER A 64 1.56 -6.00 83.01
N GLU A 65 0.82 -5.70 81.94
CA GLU A 65 1.09 -6.15 80.58
C GLU A 65 1.96 -5.12 79.82
N PRO A 66 2.59 -5.49 78.67
CA PRO A 66 3.55 -4.64 77.98
C PRO A 66 2.99 -3.77 76.82
N SER A 67 1.76 -4.01 76.34
CA SER A 67 1.16 -3.32 75.18
C SER A 67 0.25 -2.14 75.55
N GLY A 68 -0.18 -2.04 76.81
CA GLY A 68 -1.08 -1.02 77.33
C GLY A 68 -2.55 -1.21 76.94
N ASN A 69 -2.94 -2.39 76.43
CA ASN A 69 -4.29 -2.67 75.94
C ASN A 69 -5.23 -3.31 76.98
N GLY A 70 -4.73 -3.67 78.17
CA GLY A 70 -5.50 -4.30 79.25
C GLY A 70 -5.62 -5.83 79.17
N TYR A 71 -4.98 -6.47 78.19
CA TYR A 71 -4.89 -7.91 78.01
C TYR A 71 -3.42 -8.34 77.96
N LEU A 72 -3.14 -9.59 78.33
CA LEU A 72 -1.88 -10.23 77.97
C LEU A 72 -2.07 -10.97 76.65
N ASP A 73 -1.50 -10.42 75.57
CA ASP A 73 -1.67 -10.98 74.22
C ASP A 73 -0.80 -12.24 74.02
N ALA A 74 -1.22 -13.11 73.11
CA ALA A 74 -0.47 -14.30 72.72
C ALA A 74 0.94 -13.97 72.20
N GLY A 75 1.97 -14.40 72.95
CA GLY A 75 3.38 -14.11 72.67
C GLY A 75 4.01 -13.08 73.62
N GLU A 76 3.22 -12.41 74.47
CA GLU A 76 3.70 -11.37 75.38
C GLU A 76 4.23 -11.90 76.72
N LYS A 77 4.95 -11.01 77.41
CA LYS A 77 5.49 -11.22 78.76
C LYS A 77 5.01 -10.11 79.68
N GLY A 78 4.07 -10.45 80.55
CA GLY A 78 3.60 -9.59 81.64
C GLY A 78 4.36 -9.83 82.94
N THR A 79 4.16 -8.95 83.90
CA THR A 79 4.74 -9.06 85.25
C THR A 79 3.66 -8.92 86.32
N ILE A 80 3.78 -9.70 87.38
CA ILE A 80 3.01 -9.54 88.61
C ILE A 80 3.95 -9.02 89.69
N ASN A 81 3.71 -7.79 90.14
CA ASN A 81 4.48 -7.13 91.19
C ASN A 81 3.77 -7.36 92.53
N VAL A 82 4.37 -8.18 93.40
CA VAL A 82 3.88 -8.44 94.75
C VAL A 82 4.67 -7.59 95.75
N THR A 83 4.02 -6.58 96.34
CA THR A 83 4.64 -5.72 97.36
C THR A 83 4.14 -6.13 98.74
N VAL A 84 5.07 -6.39 99.66
CA VAL A 84 4.79 -6.83 101.03
C VAL A 84 5.36 -5.81 102.00
N ALA A 85 4.52 -5.30 102.90
CA ALA A 85 4.91 -4.40 103.97
C ALA A 85 4.84 -5.10 105.33
N ASN A 86 5.84 -4.85 106.19
CA ASN A 86 5.89 -5.37 107.55
C ASN A 86 5.64 -4.24 108.57
N SER A 87 4.44 -4.18 109.13
CA SER A 87 4.06 -3.21 110.18
C SER A 87 4.36 -3.70 111.61
N GLY A 88 4.96 -4.88 111.74
CA GLY A 88 5.39 -5.45 113.02
C GLY A 88 6.69 -4.83 113.54
N GLY A 89 6.98 -5.07 114.82
CA GLY A 89 8.18 -4.60 115.51
C GLY A 89 9.43 -5.47 115.33
N THR A 90 9.32 -6.64 114.70
CA THR A 90 10.44 -7.52 114.35
C THR A 90 10.55 -7.69 112.84
N ALA A 91 11.76 -7.96 112.32
CA ALA A 91 11.95 -8.30 110.92
C ALA A 91 11.23 -9.61 110.55
N ALA A 92 10.67 -9.67 109.35
CA ALA A 92 10.12 -10.89 108.76
C ALA A 92 11.19 -11.53 107.87
N LYS A 93 11.56 -12.77 108.16
CA LYS A 93 12.65 -13.47 107.47
C LYS A 93 12.12 -14.48 106.46
N ASN A 94 12.87 -14.70 105.38
CA ASN A 94 12.54 -15.60 104.29
C ASN A 94 11.10 -15.39 103.76
N VAL A 95 10.72 -14.13 103.55
CA VAL A 95 9.42 -13.77 102.97
C VAL A 95 9.37 -14.29 101.53
N VAL A 96 8.38 -15.14 101.26
CA VAL A 96 8.10 -15.71 99.94
C VAL A 96 6.64 -15.45 99.61
N ALA A 97 6.40 -14.86 98.44
CA ALA A 97 5.08 -14.82 97.83
C ALA A 97 4.90 -16.07 96.95
N ARG A 98 3.74 -16.71 97.03
CA ARG A 98 3.31 -17.84 96.20
C ARG A 98 2.07 -17.45 95.41
N LEU A 99 2.00 -17.88 94.16
CA LEU A 99 0.92 -17.59 93.24
C LEU A 99 0.21 -18.90 92.85
N SER A 100 -1.07 -18.99 93.17
CA SER A 100 -1.92 -20.14 92.86
C SER A 100 -3.02 -19.74 91.89
N ALA A 101 -3.15 -20.43 90.76
CA ALA A 101 -4.24 -20.19 89.80
C ALA A 101 -5.55 -20.83 90.28
N GLU A 102 -6.67 -20.12 90.11
CA GLU A 102 -8.03 -20.59 90.44
C GLU A 102 -8.64 -21.40 89.28
N GLY A 103 -7.85 -22.30 88.68
CA GLY A 103 -8.28 -23.12 87.55
C GLY A 103 -7.15 -23.51 86.61
N SER A 104 -7.51 -24.01 85.43
CA SER A 104 -6.55 -24.28 84.34
C SER A 104 -6.13 -22.97 83.67
N THR A 105 -4.85 -22.86 83.29
CA THR A 105 -4.29 -21.71 82.57
C THR A 105 -3.66 -22.15 81.24
N PRO A 106 -4.46 -22.55 80.22
CA PRO A 106 -3.93 -23.08 78.96
C PRO A 106 -3.07 -22.04 78.23
N GLY A 107 -1.85 -22.42 77.85
CA GLY A 107 -0.94 -21.56 77.11
C GLY A 107 -0.27 -20.45 77.93
N LEU A 108 -0.29 -20.50 79.26
CA LEU A 108 0.52 -19.62 80.12
C LEU A 108 1.69 -20.36 80.76
N VAL A 109 2.83 -19.68 80.87
CA VAL A 109 4.01 -20.11 81.62
C VAL A 109 4.34 -19.03 82.64
N LEU A 110 4.38 -19.41 83.92
CA LEU A 110 4.66 -18.50 85.04
C LEU A 110 5.39 -19.23 86.17
N THR A 111 6.04 -18.47 87.05
CA THR A 111 6.67 -19.01 88.26
C THR A 111 5.71 -18.98 89.43
N ASP A 112 5.59 -20.11 90.16
CA ASP A 112 4.62 -20.28 91.26
C ASP A 112 5.00 -19.53 92.55
N ARG A 113 6.21 -18.95 92.60
CA ARG A 113 6.75 -18.27 93.77
C ARG A 113 7.81 -17.23 93.42
N VAL A 114 7.94 -16.22 94.26
CA VAL A 114 9.08 -15.29 94.29
C VAL A 114 9.57 -15.09 95.73
N THR A 115 10.89 -15.11 95.92
CA THR A 115 11.52 -14.83 97.21
C THR A 115 11.76 -13.33 97.33
N ILE A 116 11.20 -12.72 98.36
CA ILE A 116 11.34 -11.28 98.67
C ILE A 116 12.47 -11.05 99.69
N GLY A 117 12.79 -12.06 100.53
CA GLY A 117 13.95 -12.03 101.44
C GLY A 117 13.60 -11.60 102.86
N GLU A 118 14.46 -10.82 103.52
CA GLU A 118 14.20 -10.27 104.85
C GLU A 118 13.60 -8.86 104.75
N ILE A 119 12.44 -8.64 105.36
CA ILE A 119 11.76 -7.34 105.41
C ILE A 119 11.83 -6.80 106.84
N ALA A 120 12.60 -5.72 107.03
CA ALA A 120 12.76 -5.06 108.32
C ALA A 120 11.43 -4.51 108.89
N SER A 121 11.43 -4.17 110.18
CA SER A 121 10.29 -3.52 110.83
C SER A 121 9.99 -2.17 110.16
N ASN A 122 8.72 -1.93 109.81
CA ASN A 122 8.22 -0.75 109.08
C ASN A 122 8.82 -0.56 107.68
N ALA A 123 9.34 -1.62 107.06
CA ALA A 123 9.82 -1.62 105.67
C ALA A 123 8.87 -2.40 104.75
N SER A 124 9.07 -2.24 103.44
CA SER A 124 8.45 -3.05 102.40
C SER A 124 9.51 -3.68 101.49
N GLY A 125 9.16 -4.83 100.90
CA GLY A 125 9.92 -5.48 99.84
C GLY A 125 8.99 -5.89 98.70
N THR A 126 9.51 -5.92 97.48
CA THR A 126 8.74 -6.28 96.28
C THR A 126 9.38 -7.46 95.57
N GLY A 127 8.57 -8.44 95.18
CA GLY A 127 8.96 -9.55 94.31
C GLY A 127 8.22 -9.47 92.98
N MET A 128 8.89 -9.81 91.89
CA MET A 128 8.30 -9.88 90.55
C MET A 128 8.13 -11.33 90.11
N ILE A 129 6.96 -11.68 89.59
CA ILE A 129 6.68 -12.95 88.93
C ILE A 129 6.46 -12.65 87.44
N GLU A 130 7.26 -13.26 86.57
CA GLU A 130 7.06 -13.19 85.12
C GLU A 130 5.94 -14.13 84.68
N VAL A 131 5.08 -13.65 83.79
CA VAL A 131 3.98 -14.40 83.16
C VAL A 131 4.12 -14.29 81.64
N THR A 132 4.49 -15.39 80.99
CA THR A 132 4.58 -15.47 79.53
C THR A 132 3.32 -16.11 78.94
N ALA A 133 2.66 -15.41 78.03
CA ALA A 133 1.62 -15.98 77.17
C ALA A 133 2.26 -16.65 75.95
N LEU A 134 2.05 -17.95 75.81
CA LEU A 134 2.42 -18.69 74.61
C LEU A 134 1.44 -18.38 73.47
N GLY A 135 1.84 -18.66 72.23
CA GLY A 135 0.96 -18.53 71.05
C GLY A 135 -0.32 -19.39 71.09
N THR A 136 -0.45 -20.29 72.07
CA THR A 136 -1.60 -21.15 72.33
C THR A 136 -2.50 -20.67 73.47
N VAL A 137 -2.24 -19.49 74.05
CA VAL A 137 -3.10 -18.92 75.10
C VAL A 137 -4.53 -18.69 74.58
N GLN A 138 -5.52 -18.93 75.43
CA GLN A 138 -6.93 -18.71 75.10
C GLN A 138 -7.40 -17.35 75.62
N THR A 139 -8.37 -16.73 74.93
CA THR A 139 -8.98 -15.48 75.39
C THR A 139 -9.86 -15.74 76.60
N GLY A 140 -9.64 -15.01 77.70
CA GLY A 140 -10.46 -15.16 78.91
C GLY A 140 -9.93 -14.39 80.12
N LEU A 141 -10.76 -14.27 81.15
CA LEU A 141 -10.37 -13.71 82.44
C LEU A 141 -9.80 -14.83 83.33
N LEU A 142 -8.57 -14.65 83.81
CA LEU A 142 -7.90 -15.60 84.69
C LEU A 142 -7.80 -15.01 86.10
N LYS A 143 -7.91 -15.89 87.10
CA LYS A 143 -7.91 -15.53 88.52
C LYS A 143 -6.81 -16.29 89.25
N PHE A 144 -6.16 -15.58 90.17
CA PHE A 144 -5.06 -16.08 90.96
C PHE A 144 -5.22 -15.60 92.40
N THR A 145 -4.77 -16.42 93.34
CA THR A 145 -4.60 -16.04 94.74
C THR A 145 -3.10 -15.96 95.06
N VAL A 146 -2.68 -14.82 95.61
CA VAL A 146 -1.33 -14.58 96.13
C VAL A 146 -1.32 -14.84 97.63
N GLU A 147 -0.53 -15.81 98.07
CA GLU A 147 -0.26 -16.09 99.49
C GLU A 147 1.16 -15.64 99.85
N VAL A 148 1.32 -14.90 100.95
CA VAL A 148 2.64 -14.49 101.45
C VAL A 148 2.91 -15.18 102.78
N VAL A 149 4.04 -15.87 102.87
CA VAL A 149 4.50 -16.59 104.07
C VAL A 149 5.94 -16.21 104.36
N ALA A 150 6.25 -16.06 105.65
CA ALA A 150 7.58 -15.85 106.20
C ALA A 150 7.88 -16.90 107.28
N ASP A 151 9.11 -16.88 107.80
CA ASP A 151 9.54 -17.75 108.91
C ASP A 151 8.60 -17.67 110.12
N ASN A 152 8.55 -18.75 110.90
CA ASN A 152 7.63 -18.94 112.02
C ASN A 152 6.13 -18.85 111.63
N ASN A 153 5.81 -19.11 110.36
CA ASN A 153 4.45 -19.15 109.82
C ASN A 153 3.70 -17.80 109.95
N VAL A 154 4.43 -16.68 109.92
CA VAL A 154 3.84 -15.34 109.76
C VAL A 154 3.30 -15.23 108.34
N LYS A 155 2.02 -14.88 108.19
CA LYS A 155 1.35 -14.76 106.89
C LYS A 155 0.71 -13.40 106.72
N ALA A 156 0.60 -12.94 105.47
CA ALA A 156 -0.38 -11.91 105.11
C ALA A 156 -1.74 -12.55 104.80
N GLU A 157 -2.81 -11.76 104.82
CA GLU A 157 -4.07 -12.18 104.20
C GLU A 157 -3.86 -12.48 102.70
N PRO A 158 -4.41 -13.59 102.16
CA PRO A 158 -4.36 -13.86 100.73
C PRO A 158 -4.98 -12.73 99.92
N LYS A 159 -4.42 -12.45 98.75
CA LYS A 159 -4.91 -11.41 97.82
C LYS A 159 -5.27 -12.01 96.47
N SER A 160 -6.51 -11.81 96.05
CA SER A 160 -6.98 -12.18 94.72
C SER A 160 -6.45 -11.18 93.69
N LEU A 161 -6.00 -11.70 92.56
CA LEU A 161 -5.54 -10.97 91.39
C LEU A 161 -6.24 -11.57 90.16
N SER A 162 -6.63 -10.73 89.20
CA SER A 162 -7.16 -11.20 87.93
C SER A 162 -6.75 -10.31 86.77
N PHE A 163 -6.41 -10.92 85.64
CA PHE A 163 -6.13 -10.24 84.38
C PHE A 163 -6.68 -11.07 83.22
N SER A 164 -6.92 -10.41 82.09
CA SER A 164 -7.43 -11.06 80.89
C SER A 164 -6.29 -11.44 79.97
N THR A 165 -6.40 -12.59 79.30
CA THR A 165 -5.55 -12.97 78.16
C THR A 165 -6.32 -12.77 76.86
N LEU A 166 -5.62 -12.53 75.76
CA LEU A 166 -6.18 -12.49 74.41
C LEU A 166 -5.42 -13.46 73.49
N ALA A 167 -6.15 -14.41 72.91
CA ALA A 167 -5.58 -15.38 71.97
C ALA A 167 -5.12 -14.71 70.68
N ALA A 168 -4.12 -15.31 70.01
CA ALA A 168 -3.72 -14.91 68.67
C ALA A 168 -4.93 -14.98 67.73
N ALA A 169 -5.16 -13.91 66.96
CA ALA A 169 -6.21 -13.90 65.95
C ALA A 169 -6.02 -15.05 64.96
N ALA A 170 -7.09 -15.80 64.66
CA ALA A 170 -7.01 -16.95 63.76
C ALA A 170 -6.39 -16.56 62.41
N PRO A 171 -5.58 -17.43 61.77
CA PRO A 171 -4.97 -17.13 60.48
C PRO A 171 -5.98 -16.66 59.43
N ALA A 172 -5.52 -15.84 58.49
CA ALA A 172 -6.35 -15.44 57.35
C ALA A 172 -6.64 -16.66 56.46
N THR A 173 -7.86 -16.74 55.95
CA THR A 173 -8.31 -17.82 55.05
C THR A 173 -8.92 -17.14 53.83
N LEU A 174 -8.42 -17.45 52.63
CA LEU A 174 -8.79 -16.72 51.42
C LEU A 174 -9.72 -17.57 50.53
N ALA A 175 -10.95 -17.10 50.35
CA ALA A 175 -11.87 -17.60 49.34
C ALA A 175 -11.74 -16.74 48.06
N VAL A 176 -11.68 -17.39 46.90
CA VAL A 176 -11.42 -16.74 45.60
C VAL A 176 -12.51 -17.10 44.61
N THR A 177 -13.09 -16.08 43.97
CA THR A 177 -13.93 -16.23 42.77
C THR A 177 -13.28 -15.53 41.58
N VAL A 178 -13.49 -16.07 40.38
CA VAL A 178 -12.88 -15.58 39.13
C VAL A 178 -13.97 -15.47 38.06
N GLU A 179 -14.01 -14.32 37.40
CA GLU A 179 -14.99 -13.98 36.36
C GLU A 179 -14.24 -13.48 35.12
N PHE A 180 -14.54 -14.04 33.94
CA PHE A 180 -14.06 -13.51 32.66
C PHE A 180 -15.13 -12.61 32.03
N SER A 181 -14.71 -11.50 31.44
CA SER A 181 -15.57 -10.56 30.73
C SER A 181 -14.85 -10.01 29.50
N GLU A 182 -15.59 -9.83 28.40
CA GLU A 182 -15.12 -9.28 27.13
C GLU A 182 -16.07 -8.15 26.65
N PRO A 183 -15.67 -7.29 25.69
CA PRO A 183 -16.40 -6.05 25.40
C PRO A 183 -17.62 -6.24 24.47
N SER A 184 -17.73 -7.36 23.76
CA SER A 184 -18.82 -7.65 22.81
C SER A 184 -20.06 -8.27 23.46
N GLY A 185 -19.91 -8.87 24.66
CA GLY A 185 -20.96 -9.57 25.40
C GLY A 185 -21.29 -10.97 24.89
N ASN A 186 -20.53 -11.50 23.93
CA ASN A 186 -20.79 -12.78 23.26
C ASN A 186 -20.16 -14.02 23.98
N LYS A 187 -19.37 -13.80 25.05
CA LYS A 187 -18.58 -14.78 25.83
C LYS A 187 -17.39 -15.41 25.11
N LEU A 188 -17.02 -14.92 23.93
CA LEU A 188 -15.79 -15.23 23.21
C LEU A 188 -14.93 -13.97 23.16
N LEU A 189 -13.62 -14.13 23.34
CA LEU A 189 -12.67 -13.05 23.08
C LEU A 189 -12.36 -13.04 21.58
N ASP A 190 -12.90 -12.07 20.85
CA ASP A 190 -12.68 -11.99 19.40
C ASP A 190 -11.24 -11.52 19.10
N ALA A 191 -10.73 -11.89 17.93
CA ALA A 191 -9.42 -11.45 17.47
C ALA A 191 -9.31 -9.91 17.43
N GLY A 192 -8.29 -9.36 18.09
CA GLY A 192 -8.09 -7.91 18.27
C GLY A 192 -8.74 -7.33 19.53
N GLU A 193 -9.56 -8.08 20.26
CA GLU A 193 -10.23 -7.59 21.46
C GLU A 193 -9.37 -7.67 22.73
N LYS A 194 -9.79 -6.89 23.74
CA LYS A 194 -9.25 -6.90 25.10
C LYS A 194 -10.35 -7.23 26.11
N GLY A 195 -10.23 -8.40 26.72
CA GLY A 195 -11.05 -8.84 27.84
C GLY A 195 -10.37 -8.60 29.19
N THR A 196 -11.11 -8.85 30.25
CA THR A 196 -10.63 -8.79 31.63
C THR A 196 -10.95 -10.08 32.38
N ILE A 197 -10.03 -10.51 33.24
CA ILE A 197 -10.28 -11.53 34.25
C ILE A 197 -10.30 -10.84 35.60
N LYS A 198 -11.50 -10.74 36.19
CA LYS A 198 -11.72 -10.17 37.52
C LYS A 198 -11.56 -11.27 38.56
N VAL A 199 -10.66 -11.06 39.51
CA VAL A 199 -10.41 -11.97 40.63
C VAL A 199 -10.87 -11.29 41.91
N THR A 200 -11.84 -11.89 42.59
CA THR A 200 -12.41 -11.38 43.83
C THR A 200 -11.96 -12.27 44.98
N VAL A 201 -11.33 -11.68 45.98
CA VAL A 201 -10.73 -12.37 47.14
C VAL A 201 -11.44 -11.91 48.40
N SER A 202 -12.02 -12.85 49.13
CA SER A 202 -12.69 -12.64 50.41
C SER A 202 -11.90 -13.31 51.53
N ASN A 203 -11.61 -12.59 52.60
CA ASN A 203 -10.93 -13.15 53.77
C ASN A 203 -11.97 -13.64 54.79
N THR A 204 -12.08 -14.96 54.93
CA THR A 204 -12.96 -15.65 55.88
C THR A 204 -12.25 -16.03 57.19
N GLY A 205 -10.96 -15.71 57.32
CA GLY A 205 -10.17 -15.93 58.53
C GLY A 205 -10.22 -14.77 59.54
N GLY A 206 -9.51 -14.93 60.66
CA GLY A 206 -9.57 -14.01 61.80
C GLY A 206 -8.57 -12.85 61.80
N SER A 207 -7.57 -12.89 60.90
CA SER A 207 -6.49 -11.89 60.80
C SER A 207 -6.40 -11.33 59.38
N THR A 208 -5.72 -10.18 59.21
CA THR A 208 -5.59 -9.52 57.89
C THR A 208 -4.61 -10.27 57.00
N ALA A 209 -5.01 -10.59 55.76
CA ALA A 209 -4.09 -11.03 54.72
C ALA A 209 -3.35 -9.81 54.15
N LYS A 210 -2.01 -9.81 54.24
CA LYS A 210 -1.17 -8.66 53.88
C LYS A 210 -0.68 -8.71 52.45
N ASN A 211 -0.75 -7.58 51.74
CA ASN A 211 -0.30 -7.42 50.35
C ASN A 211 -0.74 -8.58 49.43
N VAL A 212 -2.04 -8.89 49.40
CA VAL A 212 -2.55 -10.00 48.58
C VAL A 212 -2.21 -9.74 47.11
N LEU A 213 -1.53 -10.71 46.51
CA LEU A 213 -1.10 -10.72 45.12
C LEU A 213 -1.78 -11.90 44.42
N ALA A 214 -2.47 -11.61 43.31
CA ALA A 214 -2.93 -12.64 42.39
C ALA A 214 -1.93 -12.78 41.24
N LYS A 215 -1.64 -14.01 40.84
CA LYS A 215 -0.84 -14.37 39.66
C LYS A 215 -1.68 -15.17 38.69
N LEU A 216 -1.41 -15.00 37.39
CA LEU A 216 -2.09 -15.69 36.30
C LEU A 216 -1.06 -16.49 35.52
N SER A 217 -1.29 -17.79 35.37
CA SER A 217 -0.40 -18.73 34.67
C SER A 217 -1.17 -19.60 33.68
N SER A 218 -0.47 -20.13 32.67
CA SER A 218 -1.01 -21.17 31.78
C SER A 218 -0.09 -22.38 31.79
N ALA A 219 -0.68 -23.58 31.68
CA ALA A 219 0.06 -24.83 31.57
C ALA A 219 0.56 -25.10 30.14
N ALA A 220 0.07 -24.36 29.13
CA ALA A 220 0.44 -24.50 27.73
C ALA A 220 0.86 -23.15 27.14
N THR A 221 1.61 -23.17 26.04
CA THR A 221 1.95 -21.95 25.29
C THR A 221 0.67 -21.31 24.75
N ALA A 222 0.30 -20.15 25.28
CA ALA A 222 -0.93 -19.45 24.95
C ALA A 222 -0.82 -18.69 23.61
N VAL A 223 -0.57 -19.40 22.51
CA VAL A 223 -0.35 -18.80 21.19
C VAL A 223 -1.58 -18.02 20.73
N GLY A 224 -1.39 -16.72 20.47
CA GLY A 224 -2.45 -15.83 19.98
C GLY A 224 -3.18 -15.03 21.07
N ILE A 225 -2.82 -15.18 22.34
CA ILE A 225 -3.25 -14.25 23.41
C ILE A 225 -2.05 -13.72 24.20
N ASP A 226 -2.20 -12.54 24.79
CA ASP A 226 -1.29 -11.96 25.78
C ASP A 226 -2.07 -11.59 27.04
N PHE A 227 -1.43 -11.62 28.21
CA PHE A 227 -2.09 -11.33 29.48
C PHE A 227 -1.15 -10.83 30.57
N SER A 228 -1.70 -10.00 31.45
CA SER A 228 -1.01 -9.55 32.67
C SER A 228 -0.71 -10.74 33.58
N LYS A 229 0.55 -10.90 34.01
CA LYS A 229 0.99 -12.07 34.81
C LYS A 229 0.69 -11.96 36.31
N SER A 230 0.48 -10.75 36.83
CA SER A 230 0.22 -10.49 38.25
C SER A 230 -0.57 -9.21 38.46
N VAL A 231 -1.50 -9.19 39.42
CA VAL A 231 -2.19 -7.99 39.89
C VAL A 231 -2.16 -7.92 41.42
N THR A 232 -1.80 -6.75 41.95
CA THR A 232 -1.79 -6.50 43.40
C THR A 232 -3.20 -6.13 43.85
N ILE A 233 -3.77 -6.95 44.74
CA ILE A 233 -5.06 -6.70 45.39
C ILE A 233 -4.84 -5.89 46.68
N GLY A 234 -3.70 -6.08 47.36
CA GLY A 234 -3.32 -5.38 48.59
C GLY A 234 -3.93 -6.01 49.84
N ASP A 235 -3.92 -5.30 50.96
CA ASP A 235 -4.44 -5.82 52.24
C ASP A 235 -5.94 -6.18 52.17
N VAL A 236 -6.30 -7.35 52.73
CA VAL A 236 -7.70 -7.82 52.88
C VAL A 236 -7.95 -8.15 54.35
N ALA A 237 -8.68 -7.27 55.03
CA ALA A 237 -9.06 -7.42 56.45
C ALA A 237 -10.04 -8.59 56.68
N PRO A 238 -10.17 -9.10 57.92
CA PRO A 238 -11.17 -10.12 58.26
C PRO A 238 -12.58 -9.75 57.79
N SER A 239 -13.33 -10.72 57.27
CA SER A 239 -14.68 -10.56 56.73
C SER A 239 -14.83 -9.53 55.61
N SER A 240 -13.74 -9.06 55.01
CA SER A 240 -13.75 -8.13 53.87
C SER A 240 -13.44 -8.81 52.55
N THR A 241 -13.85 -8.16 51.47
CA THR A 241 -13.66 -8.61 50.08
C THR A 241 -13.01 -7.51 49.26
N ARG A 242 -12.03 -7.86 48.43
CA ARG A 242 -11.40 -6.95 47.45
C ARG A 242 -11.25 -7.66 46.11
N ALA A 243 -11.14 -6.89 45.03
CA ALA A 243 -10.94 -7.43 43.70
C ALA A 243 -9.72 -6.82 43.00
N GLY A 244 -9.09 -7.62 42.15
CA GLY A 244 -8.13 -7.18 41.13
C GLY A 244 -8.60 -7.60 39.75
N GLN A 245 -8.02 -7.02 38.70
CA GLN A 245 -8.30 -7.37 37.31
C GLN A 245 -6.99 -7.63 36.56
N PHE A 246 -6.98 -8.68 35.75
CA PHE A 246 -5.97 -8.92 34.73
C PHE A 246 -6.52 -8.50 33.38
N GLU A 247 -5.73 -7.79 32.56
CA GLU A 247 -6.01 -7.64 31.13
C GLU A 247 -5.61 -8.91 30.38
N VAL A 248 -6.44 -9.31 29.42
CA VAL A 248 -6.19 -10.38 28.45
C VAL A 248 -6.51 -9.86 27.05
N SER A 249 -5.55 -9.88 26.14
CA SER A 249 -5.71 -9.39 24.76
C SER A 249 -5.58 -10.55 23.77
N ALA A 250 -6.42 -10.58 22.75
CA ALA A 250 -6.30 -11.51 21.63
C ALA A 250 -5.63 -10.82 20.43
N PHE A 251 -4.63 -11.45 19.83
CA PHE A 251 -4.00 -10.95 18.59
C PHE A 251 -4.89 -11.22 17.37
N ASP A 252 -4.74 -10.43 16.30
CA ASP A 252 -5.49 -10.55 15.03
C ASP A 252 -5.33 -11.91 14.31
N TYR A 253 -4.36 -12.73 14.73
CA TYR A 253 -4.08 -14.07 14.20
C TYR A 253 -4.49 -15.22 15.15
N VAL A 254 -5.15 -14.91 16.28
CA VAL A 254 -5.64 -15.93 17.21
C VAL A 254 -6.56 -16.92 16.50
N GLN A 255 -6.45 -18.20 16.86
CA GLN A 255 -7.34 -19.24 16.35
C GLN A 255 -8.58 -19.35 17.24
N SER A 256 -9.68 -19.90 16.72
CA SER A 256 -10.87 -20.20 17.52
C SER A 256 -10.61 -21.42 18.39
N GLN A 257 -10.33 -21.22 19.67
CA GLN A 257 -10.00 -22.30 20.62
C GLN A 257 -10.36 -21.91 22.06
N THR A 258 -10.36 -22.87 22.97
CA THR A 258 -10.56 -22.61 24.41
C THR A 258 -9.24 -22.53 25.14
N PHE A 259 -8.99 -21.41 25.81
CA PHE A 259 -7.87 -21.23 26.72
C PHE A 259 -8.29 -21.58 28.15
N SER A 260 -7.35 -22.17 28.90
CA SER A 260 -7.50 -22.43 30.33
C SER A 260 -6.28 -21.83 31.04
N LEU A 261 -6.54 -20.92 31.96
CA LEU A 261 -5.54 -20.26 32.80
C LEU A 261 -5.82 -20.59 34.27
N THR A 262 -4.80 -20.47 35.11
CA THR A 262 -4.91 -20.69 36.55
C THR A 262 -4.59 -19.39 37.28
N VAL A 263 -5.50 -18.99 38.18
CA VAL A 263 -5.31 -17.91 39.14
C VAL A 263 -4.76 -18.49 40.43
N GLU A 264 -3.59 -18.04 40.85
CA GLU A 264 -3.00 -18.33 42.16
C GLU A 264 -3.03 -17.05 43.02
N VAL A 265 -3.46 -17.16 44.27
CA VAL A 265 -3.54 -16.02 45.20
C VAL A 265 -2.70 -16.30 46.44
N SER A 266 -1.82 -15.36 46.78
CA SER A 266 -0.94 -15.44 47.96
C SER A 266 -0.82 -14.08 48.66
N ALA A 267 -0.53 -14.11 49.96
CA ALA A 267 -0.24 -12.95 50.79
C ALA A 267 1.17 -13.04 51.39
N ASP A 268 1.77 -11.91 51.75
CA ASP A 268 3.14 -11.82 52.27
C ASP A 268 3.33 -12.58 53.60
N ASN A 269 2.24 -12.73 54.38
CA ASN A 269 2.22 -13.52 55.62
C ASN A 269 2.10 -15.04 55.38
N GLY A 270 2.41 -15.53 54.16
CA GLY A 270 2.47 -16.95 53.82
C GLY A 270 1.12 -17.61 53.49
N VAL A 271 0.02 -16.89 53.66
CA VAL A 271 -1.33 -17.39 53.36
C VAL A 271 -1.51 -17.56 51.85
N LYS A 272 -2.04 -18.70 51.42
CA LYS A 272 -2.35 -19.01 50.02
C LYS A 272 -3.78 -19.51 49.91
N ALA A 273 -4.45 -19.15 48.82
CA ALA A 273 -5.72 -19.76 48.44
C ALA A 273 -5.51 -20.97 47.53
N ASP A 274 -6.52 -21.84 47.45
CA ASP A 274 -6.55 -22.89 46.42
C ASP A 274 -6.53 -22.27 45.02
N PRO A 275 -5.68 -22.75 44.08
CA PRO A 275 -5.66 -22.25 42.71
C PRO A 275 -7.03 -22.39 42.02
N ARG A 276 -7.45 -21.35 41.31
CA ARG A 276 -8.75 -21.32 40.61
C ARG A 276 -8.55 -21.30 39.10
N PRO A 277 -9.07 -22.28 38.34
CA PRO A 277 -9.04 -22.23 36.90
C PRO A 277 -10.03 -21.18 36.38
N VAL A 278 -9.69 -20.57 35.25
CA VAL A 278 -10.58 -19.70 34.46
C VAL A 278 -10.40 -20.06 32.99
N SER A 279 -11.53 -20.30 32.32
CA SER A 279 -11.55 -20.66 30.91
C SER A 279 -12.42 -19.69 30.12
N PHE A 280 -11.96 -19.38 28.92
CA PHE A 280 -12.66 -18.58 27.92
C PHE A 280 -12.29 -19.11 26.54
N SER A 281 -13.17 -18.90 25.57
CA SER A 281 -12.90 -19.27 24.18
C SER A 281 -12.60 -18.02 23.36
N THR A 282 -11.75 -18.15 22.35
CA THR A 282 -11.48 -17.11 21.37
C THR A 282 -12.26 -17.35 20.09
N ARG A 283 -12.49 -16.29 19.31
CA ARG A 283 -12.98 -16.38 17.94
C ARG A 283 -11.95 -15.75 17.00
N ALA A 284 -11.46 -16.54 16.05
CA ALA A 284 -10.54 -16.05 15.04
C ALA A 284 -11.14 -14.91 14.21
N ALA A 285 -10.29 -13.99 13.76
CA ALA A 285 -10.68 -12.93 12.85
C ALA A 285 -11.34 -13.55 11.60
N VAL A 286 -12.56 -13.13 11.29
CA VAL A 286 -13.25 -13.50 10.06
C VAL A 286 -12.59 -12.76 8.90
N ARG A 287 -11.47 -13.29 8.42
CA ARG A 287 -10.74 -12.74 7.28
C ARG A 287 -11.64 -12.81 6.04
N PRO A 288 -11.79 -11.72 5.27
CA PRO A 288 -12.52 -11.75 4.00
C PRO A 288 -11.99 -12.85 3.07
N ALA A 289 -12.78 -13.19 2.04
CA ALA A 289 -12.31 -14.06 0.98
C ALA A 289 -11.07 -13.47 0.31
N ILE A 290 -10.16 -14.33 -0.16
CA ILE A 290 -8.98 -13.92 -0.92
C ILE A 290 -8.89 -14.88 -2.10
N LEU A 291 -9.17 -14.37 -3.31
CA LEU A 291 -9.20 -15.20 -4.51
C LEU A 291 -7.83 -15.24 -5.18
N ALA A 292 -7.31 -16.44 -5.43
CA ALA A 292 -6.18 -16.69 -6.30
C ALA A 292 -6.67 -17.40 -7.57
N ALA A 293 -6.19 -16.98 -8.75
CA ALA A 293 -6.61 -17.55 -10.02
C ALA A 293 -5.41 -18.11 -10.81
N THR A 294 -5.57 -19.34 -11.30
CA THR A 294 -4.65 -19.98 -12.26
C THR A 294 -5.40 -20.28 -13.56
N VAL A 295 -4.72 -20.10 -14.70
CA VAL A 295 -5.32 -20.25 -16.03
C VAL A 295 -4.58 -21.32 -16.82
N GLN A 296 -5.34 -22.16 -17.52
CA GLN A 296 -4.85 -23.12 -18.51
C GLN A 296 -5.67 -23.01 -19.79
N PHE A 297 -5.04 -23.30 -20.93
CA PHE A 297 -5.69 -23.42 -22.22
C PHE A 297 -5.53 -24.84 -22.75
N SER A 298 -6.60 -25.37 -23.35
CA SER A 298 -6.60 -26.66 -24.05
C SER A 298 -7.48 -26.56 -25.28
N GLU A 299 -7.01 -27.07 -26.42
CA GLU A 299 -7.76 -27.17 -27.67
C GLU A 299 -7.79 -28.63 -28.17
N PRO A 300 -8.67 -28.99 -29.14
CA PRO A 300 -8.90 -30.38 -29.52
C PRO A 300 -7.73 -31.10 -30.19
N SER A 301 -6.84 -30.36 -30.86
CA SER A 301 -5.71 -30.90 -31.63
C SER A 301 -4.44 -31.13 -30.82
N GLY A 302 -4.30 -30.46 -29.68
CA GLY A 302 -3.16 -30.55 -28.75
C GLY A 302 -1.88 -29.86 -29.23
N ASN A 303 -1.95 -29.00 -30.25
CA ASN A 303 -0.81 -28.29 -30.83
C ASN A 303 -0.53 -26.90 -30.19
N GLY A 304 -1.40 -26.43 -29.30
CA GLY A 304 -1.30 -25.12 -28.62
C GLY A 304 -1.81 -23.93 -29.43
N ILE A 305 -2.45 -24.17 -30.57
CA ILE A 305 -2.99 -23.20 -31.51
C ILE A 305 -4.48 -23.51 -31.72
N LEU A 306 -5.34 -22.51 -31.63
CA LEU A 306 -6.76 -22.70 -31.90
C LEU A 306 -7.00 -22.67 -33.41
N ASP A 307 -7.37 -23.83 -33.98
CA ASP A 307 -7.57 -23.95 -35.42
C ASP A 307 -8.96 -23.45 -35.88
N PRO A 308 -9.14 -23.11 -37.17
CA PRO A 308 -10.40 -22.65 -37.72
C PRO A 308 -11.54 -23.65 -37.52
N GLY A 309 -12.67 -23.18 -37.01
CA GLY A 309 -13.82 -24.02 -36.66
C GLY A 309 -13.70 -24.74 -35.31
N GLU A 310 -12.52 -24.75 -34.67
CA GLU A 310 -12.35 -25.38 -33.35
C GLU A 310 -12.95 -24.56 -32.22
N THR A 311 -13.23 -25.25 -31.11
CA THR A 311 -13.57 -24.62 -29.83
C THR A 311 -12.59 -25.10 -28.76
N GLY A 312 -11.65 -24.23 -28.41
CA GLY A 312 -10.77 -24.41 -27.27
C GLY A 312 -11.50 -24.12 -25.96
N THR A 313 -10.96 -24.61 -24.85
CA THR A 313 -11.45 -24.31 -23.50
C THR A 313 -10.35 -23.63 -22.69
N VAL A 314 -10.64 -22.41 -22.24
CA VAL A 314 -9.85 -21.75 -21.20
C VAL A 314 -10.41 -22.19 -19.85
N THR A 315 -9.60 -22.91 -19.08
CA THR A 315 -9.94 -23.34 -17.72
C THR A 315 -9.31 -22.37 -16.73
N VAL A 316 -10.15 -21.67 -15.96
CA VAL A 316 -9.71 -20.81 -14.87
C VAL A 316 -10.09 -21.48 -13.56
N SER A 317 -9.09 -21.87 -12.77
CA SER A 317 -9.31 -22.40 -11.43
C SER A 317 -9.11 -21.27 -10.42
N ILE A 318 -10.08 -21.10 -9.52
CA ILE A 318 -10.13 -20.02 -8.54
C ILE A 318 -10.15 -20.63 -7.16
N THR A 319 -9.10 -20.40 -6.37
CA THR A 319 -8.99 -20.88 -4.98
C THR A 319 -9.32 -19.74 -4.03
N ASN A 320 -10.20 -20.00 -3.07
CA ASN A 320 -10.45 -19.07 -1.97
C ASN A 320 -9.48 -19.35 -0.82
N THR A 321 -8.45 -18.54 -0.69
CA THR A 321 -7.44 -18.60 0.37
C THR A 321 -7.80 -17.77 1.62
N GLY A 322 -8.97 -17.12 1.60
CA GLY A 322 -9.49 -16.32 2.71
C GLY A 322 -10.33 -17.10 3.72
N GLY A 323 -10.87 -16.40 4.72
CA GLY A 323 -11.60 -16.99 5.85
C GLY A 323 -13.12 -17.11 5.66
N THR A 324 -13.72 -16.31 4.78
CA THR A 324 -15.16 -16.38 4.44
C THR A 324 -15.40 -17.03 3.08
N PRO A 325 -16.58 -17.64 2.84
CA PRO A 325 -16.97 -18.02 1.49
C PRO A 325 -16.99 -16.80 0.56
N ALA A 326 -16.40 -16.93 -0.63
CA ALA A 326 -16.59 -15.96 -1.72
C ALA A 326 -17.93 -16.26 -2.39
N LYS A 327 -18.81 -15.26 -2.55
CA LYS A 327 -20.19 -15.49 -3.01
C LYS A 327 -20.42 -15.02 -4.44
N GLY A 328 -21.13 -15.83 -5.22
CA GLY A 328 -21.48 -15.52 -6.61
C GLY A 328 -20.25 -15.21 -7.47
N VAL A 329 -19.17 -15.99 -7.33
CA VAL A 329 -17.92 -15.78 -8.05
C VAL A 329 -18.17 -15.93 -9.55
N ILE A 330 -17.65 -14.97 -10.31
CA ILE A 330 -17.66 -14.94 -11.77
C ILE A 330 -16.24 -14.76 -12.30
N VAL A 331 -16.02 -15.21 -13.53
CA VAL A 331 -14.86 -14.81 -14.34
C VAL A 331 -15.35 -13.96 -15.49
N ARG A 332 -14.82 -12.75 -15.62
CA ARG A 332 -15.00 -11.89 -16.79
C ARG A 332 -13.84 -12.09 -17.75
N ALA A 333 -14.15 -12.30 -19.02
CA ALA A 333 -13.18 -12.47 -20.10
C ALA A 333 -13.28 -11.27 -21.06
N LYS A 334 -12.14 -10.63 -21.36
CA LYS A 334 -12.08 -9.45 -22.23
C LYS A 334 -10.82 -9.47 -23.11
N THR A 335 -10.91 -8.85 -24.27
CA THR A 335 -9.78 -8.50 -25.13
C THR A 335 -9.65 -6.97 -25.20
N GLN A 336 -8.45 -6.44 -25.50
CA GLN A 336 -8.24 -4.98 -25.61
C GLN A 336 -8.75 -4.39 -26.94
N VAL A 337 -9.07 -5.25 -27.90
CA VAL A 337 -9.61 -4.94 -29.24
C VAL A 337 -10.60 -6.04 -29.61
N ASP A 338 -11.58 -5.71 -30.44
CA ASP A 338 -12.48 -6.70 -31.03
C ASP A 338 -11.70 -7.64 -31.95
N VAL A 339 -11.80 -8.94 -31.69
CA VAL A 339 -11.00 -9.95 -32.36
C VAL A 339 -11.83 -10.62 -33.44
N SER A 340 -11.65 -10.18 -34.68
CA SER A 340 -12.38 -10.74 -35.81
C SER A 340 -12.14 -12.25 -35.93
N GLY A 341 -13.23 -13.01 -36.02
CA GLY A 341 -13.21 -14.47 -36.18
C GLY A 341 -13.02 -15.28 -34.89
N VAL A 342 -13.05 -14.69 -33.69
CA VAL A 342 -13.07 -15.44 -32.43
C VAL A 342 -14.18 -14.97 -31.49
N THR A 343 -14.90 -15.92 -30.89
CA THR A 343 -15.99 -15.66 -29.94
C THR A 343 -15.79 -16.40 -28.63
N PHE A 344 -16.21 -15.78 -27.53
CA PHE A 344 -16.20 -16.35 -26.18
C PHE A 344 -17.24 -15.63 -25.31
N PRO A 345 -17.79 -16.27 -24.26
CA PRO A 345 -18.69 -15.61 -23.34
C PRO A 345 -17.92 -14.60 -22.47
N ALA A 346 -18.36 -13.35 -22.45
CA ALA A 346 -17.71 -12.29 -21.68
C ALA A 346 -17.78 -12.47 -20.14
N VAL A 347 -18.72 -13.29 -19.65
CA VAL A 347 -18.87 -13.64 -18.23
C VAL A 347 -19.24 -15.11 -18.09
N VAL A 348 -18.54 -15.83 -17.21
CA VAL A 348 -18.87 -17.21 -16.81
C VAL A 348 -19.06 -17.29 -15.30
N GLN A 349 -20.13 -17.95 -14.87
CA GLN A 349 -20.47 -18.17 -13.46
C GLN A 349 -19.65 -19.32 -12.87
N VAL A 350 -19.17 -19.15 -11.64
CA VAL A 350 -18.47 -20.17 -10.84
C VAL A 350 -19.29 -20.54 -9.61
N GLY A 351 -20.02 -19.57 -9.03
CA GLY A 351 -20.86 -19.76 -7.85
C GLY A 351 -20.13 -19.48 -6.54
N ASP A 352 -20.63 -20.02 -5.43
CA ASP A 352 -20.05 -19.80 -4.09
C ASP A 352 -18.82 -20.72 -3.88
N ILE A 353 -17.70 -20.15 -3.43
CA ILE A 353 -16.45 -20.88 -3.14
C ILE A 353 -16.16 -20.79 -1.64
N ALA A 354 -16.31 -21.92 -0.93
CA ALA A 354 -16.02 -22.04 0.49
C ALA A 354 -14.53 -21.74 0.82
N PRO A 355 -14.18 -21.37 2.07
CA PRO A 355 -12.80 -21.19 2.50
C PRO A 355 -11.94 -22.42 2.18
N THR A 356 -10.72 -22.20 1.68
CA THR A 356 -9.76 -23.21 1.17
C THR A 356 -10.20 -24.04 -0.03
N ALA A 357 -11.47 -23.97 -0.45
CA ALA A 357 -11.96 -24.67 -1.63
C ALA A 357 -11.56 -23.97 -2.94
N SER A 358 -11.71 -24.69 -4.05
CA SER A 358 -11.52 -24.13 -5.40
C SER A 358 -12.74 -24.34 -6.28
N GLY A 359 -13.15 -23.29 -6.97
CA GLY A 359 -14.10 -23.32 -8.09
C GLY A 359 -13.36 -23.36 -9.43
N THR A 360 -14.07 -23.62 -10.53
CA THR A 360 -13.48 -23.59 -11.87
C THR A 360 -14.46 -23.07 -12.90
N ALA A 361 -14.07 -22.02 -13.63
CA ALA A 361 -14.75 -21.58 -14.84
C ALA A 361 -14.15 -22.30 -16.06
N ARG A 362 -15.02 -22.73 -16.99
CA ARG A 362 -14.62 -23.16 -18.33
C ARG A 362 -15.21 -22.20 -19.33
N ILE A 363 -14.34 -21.42 -19.98
CA ILE A 363 -14.71 -20.44 -20.98
C ILE A 363 -14.43 -21.08 -22.35
N PRO A 364 -15.45 -21.45 -23.13
CA PRO A 364 -15.26 -21.87 -24.51
C PRO A 364 -14.79 -20.67 -25.34
N VAL A 365 -13.71 -20.87 -26.10
CA VAL A 365 -13.16 -19.90 -27.04
C VAL A 365 -13.24 -20.55 -28.42
N GLN A 366 -14.17 -20.06 -29.25
CA GLN A 366 -14.46 -20.63 -30.56
C GLN A 366 -13.83 -19.78 -31.66
N ALA A 367 -13.10 -20.42 -32.56
CA ALA A 367 -12.62 -19.82 -33.78
C ALA A 367 -13.61 -20.06 -34.92
N SER A 368 -13.87 -19.02 -35.73
CA SER A 368 -14.63 -19.17 -36.96
C SER A 368 -13.80 -19.90 -38.03
N GLU A 369 -14.48 -20.48 -39.02
CA GLU A 369 -13.86 -21.05 -40.22
C GLU A 369 -12.97 -20.07 -41.01
N THR A 370 -13.18 -18.77 -40.79
CA THR A 370 -12.50 -17.64 -41.44
C THR A 370 -11.57 -16.87 -40.50
N VAL A 371 -11.24 -17.44 -39.34
CA VAL A 371 -10.29 -16.81 -38.41
C VAL A 371 -8.95 -16.59 -39.10
N ARG A 372 -8.31 -15.44 -38.86
CA ARG A 372 -6.96 -15.15 -39.36
C ARG A 372 -5.90 -15.70 -38.39
N SER A 373 -4.65 -15.74 -38.83
CA SER A 373 -3.55 -16.02 -37.92
C SER A 373 -3.22 -14.77 -37.11
N GLN A 374 -3.39 -14.87 -35.79
CA GLN A 374 -3.23 -13.77 -34.84
C GLN A 374 -2.98 -14.33 -33.44
N THR A 375 -2.38 -13.54 -32.55
CA THR A 375 -2.26 -13.89 -31.12
C THR A 375 -3.21 -13.01 -30.31
N ILE A 376 -4.10 -13.66 -29.59
CA ILE A 376 -5.21 -13.07 -28.87
C ILE A 376 -4.84 -13.00 -27.39
N SER A 377 -4.72 -11.78 -26.84
CA SER A 377 -4.49 -11.59 -25.42
C SER A 377 -5.82 -11.52 -24.66
N LEU A 378 -6.26 -12.65 -24.14
CA LEU A 378 -7.48 -12.76 -23.33
C LEU A 378 -7.15 -12.42 -21.87
N THR A 379 -7.74 -11.34 -21.36
CA THR A 379 -7.62 -10.94 -19.95
C THR A 379 -8.78 -11.50 -19.15
N LEU A 380 -8.47 -12.13 -18.02
CA LEU A 380 -9.37 -12.92 -17.20
C LEU A 380 -9.39 -12.32 -15.79
N GLU A 381 -10.54 -11.76 -15.41
CA GLU A 381 -10.78 -11.11 -14.13
C GLU A 381 -11.77 -11.96 -13.32
N ALA A 382 -11.29 -12.68 -12.31
CA ALA A 382 -12.15 -13.39 -11.37
C ALA A 382 -12.54 -12.47 -10.20
N ALA A 383 -13.82 -12.36 -9.89
CA ALA A 383 -14.31 -11.57 -8.76
C ALA A 383 -15.58 -12.17 -8.15
N ASP A 384 -15.79 -11.93 -6.86
CA ASP A 384 -17.04 -12.25 -6.16
C ASP A 384 -18.05 -11.09 -6.24
N ALA A 385 -19.28 -11.33 -5.77
CA ALA A 385 -20.35 -10.33 -5.77
C ALA A 385 -20.11 -9.13 -4.83
N GLY A 386 -19.18 -9.26 -3.87
CA GLY A 386 -18.73 -8.19 -2.98
C GLY A 386 -17.61 -7.33 -3.56
N GLY A 387 -17.09 -7.67 -4.75
CA GLY A 387 -15.98 -6.97 -5.39
C GLY A 387 -14.59 -7.47 -4.98
N ILE A 388 -14.49 -8.59 -4.25
CA ILE A 388 -13.22 -9.25 -3.95
C ILE A 388 -12.72 -9.90 -5.24
N ALA A 389 -11.66 -9.33 -5.82
CA ALA A 389 -11.07 -9.78 -7.07
C ALA A 389 -9.77 -10.56 -6.86
N ALA A 390 -9.54 -11.57 -7.70
CA ALA A 390 -8.22 -12.14 -7.89
C ALA A 390 -7.37 -11.21 -8.78
N GLU A 391 -6.05 -11.37 -8.71
CA GLU A 391 -5.14 -10.76 -9.68
C GLU A 391 -5.52 -11.18 -11.11
N ALA A 392 -5.74 -10.22 -11.99
CA ALA A 392 -6.10 -10.48 -13.38
C ALA A 392 -5.01 -11.28 -14.09
N LYS A 393 -5.40 -12.28 -14.88
CA LYS A 393 -4.48 -13.12 -15.65
C LYS A 393 -4.69 -12.91 -17.14
N THR A 394 -3.60 -12.68 -17.87
CA THR A 394 -3.62 -12.59 -19.33
C THR A 394 -3.11 -13.90 -19.91
N LEU A 395 -3.88 -14.46 -20.85
CA LEU A 395 -3.55 -15.66 -21.60
C LEU A 395 -3.41 -15.29 -23.08
N ALA A 396 -2.30 -15.68 -23.70
CA ALA A 396 -2.13 -15.60 -25.14
C ALA A 396 -2.70 -16.87 -25.79
N ILE A 397 -3.68 -16.72 -26.67
CA ILE A 397 -4.23 -17.78 -27.52
C ILE A 397 -3.85 -17.44 -28.95
N THR A 398 -3.01 -18.25 -29.59
CA THR A 398 -2.69 -18.08 -31.01
C THR A 398 -3.71 -18.83 -31.85
N THR A 399 -4.24 -18.18 -32.88
CA THR A 399 -5.03 -18.83 -33.94
C THR A 399 -4.19 -19.04 -35.18
N ARG A 400 -4.49 -20.08 -35.94
CA ARG A 400 -3.98 -20.29 -37.29
C ARG A 400 -5.08 -19.95 -38.27
N GLU A 401 -4.71 -19.27 -39.36
CA GLU A 401 -5.64 -19.06 -40.47
C GLU A 401 -5.92 -20.38 -41.16
N ARG A 402 -7.15 -20.57 -41.65
CA ARG A 402 -7.43 -21.73 -42.50
C ARG A 402 -6.58 -21.61 -43.76
N VAL A 403 -5.52 -22.40 -43.82
CA VAL A 403 -4.82 -22.69 -45.07
C VAL A 403 -5.76 -23.58 -45.88
N LEU A 404 -6.80 -22.94 -46.44
CA LEU A 404 -7.38 -23.33 -47.71
C LEU A 404 -6.20 -23.60 -48.65
N ALA A 405 -6.30 -24.65 -49.46
CA ALA A 405 -5.25 -24.97 -50.43
C ALA A 405 -4.89 -23.69 -51.16
N ARG A 406 -3.62 -23.25 -51.03
CA ARG A 406 -3.16 -21.90 -51.40
C ARG A 406 -3.84 -21.52 -52.70
N ASP A 407 -4.63 -20.44 -52.69
CA ASP A 407 -5.24 -19.99 -53.93
C ASP A 407 -4.10 -19.75 -54.93
N THR A 408 -4.27 -20.28 -56.14
CA THR A 408 -3.32 -20.13 -57.25
C THR A 408 -4.01 -19.57 -58.48
N ALA A 409 -5.34 -19.38 -58.42
CA ALA A 409 -6.03 -18.53 -59.36
C ALA A 409 -5.64 -17.08 -59.04
N PRO A 410 -5.30 -16.27 -60.05
CA PRO A 410 -5.20 -14.83 -59.88
C PRO A 410 -6.59 -14.18 -60.02
N PRO A 411 -6.79 -12.94 -59.53
CA PRO A 411 -8.07 -12.26 -59.63
C PRO A 411 -8.58 -12.14 -61.07
N ASP A 412 -9.87 -12.36 -61.29
CA ASP A 412 -10.51 -11.96 -62.55
C ASP A 412 -10.73 -10.45 -62.56
N ILE A 413 -10.51 -9.81 -63.71
CA ILE A 413 -10.55 -8.34 -63.86
C ILE A 413 -11.51 -8.00 -65.00
N GLU A 414 -12.62 -7.35 -64.66
CA GLU A 414 -13.50 -6.71 -65.63
C GLU A 414 -13.34 -5.20 -65.56
N VAL A 415 -13.01 -4.55 -66.68
CA VAL A 415 -13.04 -3.09 -66.80
C VAL A 415 -14.37 -2.67 -67.44
N TRP A 416 -15.00 -1.62 -66.92
CA TRP A 416 -16.28 -1.05 -67.35
C TRP A 416 -16.15 0.36 -67.91
N GLU A 417 -15.18 1.15 -67.45
CA GLU A 417 -14.83 2.48 -68.00
C GLU A 417 -13.34 2.51 -68.34
N PRO A 418 -12.90 3.18 -69.43
CA PRO A 418 -13.69 4.02 -70.34
C PRO A 418 -14.62 3.22 -71.26
N VAL A 419 -15.67 3.88 -71.79
CA VAL A 419 -16.66 3.28 -72.71
C VAL A 419 -16.60 3.99 -74.06
N VAL A 420 -16.55 3.23 -75.18
CA VAL A 420 -16.70 3.80 -76.53
C VAL A 420 -18.16 4.23 -76.71
N THR A 421 -18.36 5.47 -77.15
CA THR A 421 -19.60 6.26 -77.02
C THR A 421 -20.93 5.50 -77.26
N ALA A 422 -21.89 5.75 -76.37
CA ALA A 422 -23.34 5.50 -76.48
C ALA A 422 -23.84 4.03 -76.47
N SER A 423 -24.18 3.55 -75.27
CA SER A 423 -25.37 2.73 -74.98
C SER A 423 -25.63 2.74 -73.47
N ARG A 424 -26.89 2.78 -73.01
CA ARG A 424 -27.20 2.60 -71.58
C ARG A 424 -27.01 1.14 -71.17
N GLY A 425 -26.15 0.87 -70.20
CA GLY A 425 -25.83 -0.45 -69.67
C GLY A 425 -24.32 -0.59 -69.43
N VAL A 426 -23.93 -1.33 -68.39
CA VAL A 426 -22.53 -1.66 -68.14
C VAL A 426 -22.02 -2.52 -69.29
N LYS A 427 -20.99 -2.05 -70.01
CA LYS A 427 -20.32 -2.82 -71.07
C LYS A 427 -18.90 -3.13 -70.61
N ILE A 428 -18.55 -4.41 -70.60
CA ILE A 428 -17.19 -4.88 -70.35
C ILE A 428 -16.27 -4.36 -71.47
N VAL A 429 -15.05 -3.99 -71.10
CA VAL A 429 -13.98 -3.55 -71.99
C VAL A 429 -13.04 -4.73 -72.30
N PRO A 430 -13.06 -5.28 -73.54
CA PRO A 430 -12.04 -6.25 -73.98
C PRO A 430 -10.62 -5.68 -73.97
N SER A 431 -9.62 -6.53 -73.78
CA SER A 431 -8.18 -6.18 -73.85
C SER A 431 -7.79 -5.44 -75.13
N ASP A 432 -8.42 -5.79 -76.25
CA ASP A 432 -8.03 -5.30 -77.58
C ASP A 432 -8.77 -4.00 -77.96
N SER A 433 -9.52 -3.43 -77.01
CA SER A 433 -10.31 -2.21 -77.21
C SER A 433 -9.40 -1.01 -77.46
N LYS A 434 -9.72 -0.25 -78.51
CA LYS A 434 -9.12 1.05 -78.82
C LYS A 434 -10.09 2.18 -78.50
N PHE A 435 -9.78 2.96 -77.48
CA PHE A 435 -10.48 4.19 -77.14
C PHE A 435 -9.76 5.38 -77.77
N ALA A 436 -10.51 6.42 -78.13
CA ALA A 436 -9.93 7.69 -78.53
C ALA A 436 -10.47 8.78 -77.61
N THR A 437 -9.57 9.58 -77.01
CA THR A 437 -9.93 10.72 -76.17
C THR A 437 -9.08 11.93 -76.51
N GLN A 438 -9.50 13.08 -76.04
CA GLN A 438 -8.77 14.35 -76.11
C GLN A 438 -8.11 14.70 -74.76
N SER A 439 -8.78 14.33 -73.66
CA SER A 439 -8.33 14.47 -72.27
C SER A 439 -6.94 13.90 -71.99
N SER A 440 -6.22 14.53 -71.06
CA SER A 440 -4.93 14.07 -70.51
C SER A 440 -5.01 12.80 -69.65
N SER A 441 -6.21 12.32 -69.38
CA SER A 441 -6.48 11.15 -68.53
C SER A 441 -7.79 10.47 -68.92
N VAL A 442 -8.00 9.26 -68.42
CA VAL A 442 -9.30 8.58 -68.39
C VAL A 442 -9.56 8.00 -67.01
N ILE A 443 -10.80 8.11 -66.55
CA ILE A 443 -11.27 7.33 -65.39
C ILE A 443 -11.37 5.87 -65.83
N VAL A 444 -10.77 4.99 -65.04
CA VAL A 444 -10.85 3.55 -65.21
C VAL A 444 -11.65 2.99 -64.04
N ARG A 445 -12.79 2.36 -64.37
CA ARG A 445 -13.65 1.67 -63.40
C ARG A 445 -13.79 0.22 -63.79
N GLY A 446 -14.02 -0.62 -62.80
CA GLY A 446 -14.28 -2.03 -63.03
C GLY A 446 -14.56 -2.79 -61.75
N ILE A 447 -14.53 -4.10 -61.86
CA ILE A 447 -14.64 -5.02 -60.73
C ILE A 447 -13.53 -6.07 -60.80
N ALA A 448 -12.91 -6.33 -59.66
CA ALA A 448 -11.94 -7.40 -59.49
C ALA A 448 -12.58 -8.50 -58.61
N LYS A 449 -12.56 -9.74 -59.09
CA LYS A 449 -13.27 -10.88 -58.49
C LYS A 449 -12.26 -11.97 -58.14
N ASP A 450 -12.22 -12.38 -56.89
CA ASP A 450 -11.29 -13.42 -56.41
C ASP A 450 -11.87 -14.17 -55.21
N THR A 451 -11.63 -15.49 -55.14
CA THR A 451 -12.14 -16.37 -54.08
C THR A 451 -11.45 -16.16 -52.73
N SER A 452 -10.17 -15.82 -52.72
CA SER A 452 -9.44 -15.38 -51.52
C SER A 452 -9.67 -13.89 -51.20
N GLY A 453 -10.12 -13.14 -52.21
CA GLY A 453 -10.43 -11.73 -52.15
C GLY A 453 -9.28 -10.86 -52.62
N VAL A 454 -9.63 -9.71 -53.21
CA VAL A 454 -8.66 -8.78 -53.79
C VAL A 454 -7.97 -7.98 -52.68
N ALA A 455 -6.65 -7.91 -52.72
CA ALA A 455 -5.83 -7.15 -51.79
C ALA A 455 -5.56 -5.72 -52.29
N VAL A 456 -5.24 -5.57 -53.58
CA VAL A 456 -4.99 -4.27 -54.22
C VAL A 456 -5.30 -4.34 -55.72
N VAL A 457 -5.82 -3.24 -56.27
CA VAL A 457 -5.88 -3.01 -57.72
C VAL A 457 -5.06 -1.77 -58.01
N THR A 458 -4.25 -1.82 -59.07
CA THR A 458 -3.44 -0.70 -59.54
C THR A 458 -3.72 -0.41 -61.01
N ILE A 459 -3.77 0.86 -61.39
CA ILE A 459 -3.92 1.36 -62.75
C ILE A 459 -2.62 2.10 -63.10
N ASN A 460 -1.88 1.61 -64.10
CA ASN A 460 -0.53 2.09 -64.42
C ASN A 460 0.39 2.21 -63.19
N GLY A 461 0.26 1.27 -62.24
CA GLY A 461 1.02 1.23 -60.99
C GLY A 461 0.53 2.16 -59.87
N GLN A 462 -0.41 3.08 -60.12
CA GLN A 462 -1.08 3.86 -59.06
C GLN A 462 -2.22 3.04 -58.43
N GLU A 463 -2.40 3.11 -57.12
CA GLU A 463 -3.46 2.35 -56.41
C GLU A 463 -4.85 2.89 -56.74
N ALA A 464 -5.75 1.99 -57.16
CA ALA A 464 -7.14 2.28 -57.43
C ALA A 464 -7.94 2.22 -56.12
N ARG A 465 -8.90 3.14 -55.94
CA ARG A 465 -9.80 3.09 -54.79
C ARG A 465 -10.72 1.88 -54.90
N LEU A 466 -10.65 1.00 -53.91
CA LEU A 466 -11.49 -0.20 -53.81
C LEU A 466 -12.73 0.04 -52.93
N SER A 467 -13.85 -0.56 -53.33
CA SER A 467 -15.10 -0.65 -52.56
C SER A 467 -15.74 -2.03 -52.75
N THR A 468 -16.41 -2.54 -51.71
CA THR A 468 -17.13 -3.82 -51.79
C THR A 468 -18.41 -3.65 -52.60
N GLY A 469 -18.47 -4.26 -53.78
CA GLY A 469 -19.66 -4.35 -54.63
C GLY A 469 -20.44 -5.65 -54.40
N ALA A 470 -21.56 -5.82 -55.10
CA ALA A 470 -22.41 -7.00 -54.97
C ALA A 470 -21.81 -8.29 -55.57
N GLU A 471 -20.91 -8.16 -56.56
CA GLU A 471 -20.31 -9.29 -57.29
C GLU A 471 -18.79 -9.42 -57.08
N GLY A 472 -18.16 -8.61 -56.23
CA GLY A 472 -16.70 -8.51 -56.12
C GLY A 472 -16.23 -7.15 -55.58
N PHE A 473 -14.96 -6.82 -55.80
CA PHE A 473 -14.38 -5.54 -55.38
C PHE A 473 -14.41 -4.54 -56.53
N GLU A 474 -15.31 -3.57 -56.46
CA GLU A 474 -15.35 -2.46 -57.40
C GLU A 474 -14.11 -1.59 -57.22
N PHE A 475 -13.44 -1.24 -58.32
CA PHE A 475 -12.30 -0.33 -58.31
C PHE A 475 -12.58 0.90 -59.17
N VAL A 476 -12.07 2.05 -58.71
CA VAL A 476 -12.07 3.31 -59.44
C VAL A 476 -10.71 3.97 -59.30
N GLY A 477 -10.08 4.30 -60.41
CA GLY A 477 -8.91 5.17 -60.45
C GLY A 477 -8.82 5.89 -61.79
N GLU A 478 -7.68 6.52 -62.06
CA GLU A 478 -7.51 7.37 -63.22
C GLU A 478 -6.15 7.08 -63.88
N ALA A 479 -6.18 6.78 -65.18
CA ALA A 479 -4.99 6.54 -65.98
C ALA A 479 -4.60 7.83 -66.71
N LEU A 480 -3.36 8.28 -66.51
CA LEU A 480 -2.79 9.41 -67.24
C LEU A 480 -2.35 8.98 -68.65
N LEU A 481 -2.50 9.87 -69.62
CA LEU A 481 -2.37 9.55 -71.05
C LEU A 481 -1.43 10.51 -71.79
N VAL A 482 -0.36 9.93 -72.34
CA VAL A 482 0.57 10.57 -73.29
C VAL A 482 -0.09 10.78 -74.64
N LEU A 483 0.36 11.77 -75.42
CA LEU A 483 -0.12 11.95 -76.80
C LEU A 483 0.23 10.74 -77.69
N GLY A 484 -0.76 10.17 -78.38
CA GLY A 484 -0.62 8.94 -79.18
C GLY A 484 -1.26 7.72 -78.52
N GLU A 485 -0.82 6.51 -78.88
CA GLU A 485 -1.32 5.27 -78.25
C GLU A 485 -0.74 5.12 -76.82
N ASN A 486 -1.61 4.85 -75.85
CA ASN A 486 -1.25 4.44 -74.49
C ASN A 486 -1.74 3.02 -74.26
N ASP A 487 -0.89 2.16 -73.71
CA ASP A 487 -1.33 0.92 -73.06
C ASP A 487 -1.67 1.26 -71.59
N VAL A 488 -2.93 1.05 -71.18
CA VAL A 488 -3.39 1.21 -69.80
C VAL A 488 -3.44 -0.16 -69.15
N GLU A 489 -2.56 -0.41 -68.18
CA GLU A 489 -2.50 -1.67 -67.42
C GLU A 489 -3.34 -1.55 -66.14
N VAL A 490 -4.36 -2.38 -66.02
CA VAL A 490 -5.06 -2.66 -64.75
C VAL A 490 -4.52 -3.97 -64.20
N ARG A 491 -3.89 -3.90 -63.02
CA ARG A 491 -3.24 -5.03 -62.35
C ARG A 491 -3.89 -5.25 -61.00
N ALA A 492 -4.44 -6.45 -60.78
CA ALA A 492 -5.06 -6.84 -59.51
C ALA A 492 -4.22 -7.93 -58.84
N LEU A 493 -4.09 -7.85 -57.52
CA LEU A 493 -3.53 -8.91 -56.68
C LEU A 493 -4.55 -9.38 -55.66
N ASP A 494 -4.57 -10.69 -55.45
CA ASP A 494 -5.28 -11.30 -54.35
C ASP A 494 -4.49 -11.20 -53.02
N ARG A 495 -5.03 -11.78 -51.95
CA ARG A 495 -4.35 -11.83 -50.63
C ARG A 495 -3.16 -12.77 -50.57
N PHE A 496 -3.01 -13.69 -51.53
CA PHE A 496 -1.90 -14.65 -51.64
C PHE A 496 -0.82 -14.23 -52.66
N LYS A 497 -0.90 -13.00 -53.17
CA LYS A 497 -0.01 -12.38 -54.17
C LYS A 497 -0.03 -13.05 -55.54
N ASN A 498 -1.11 -13.76 -55.88
CA ASN A 498 -1.41 -14.11 -57.26
C ASN A 498 -1.88 -12.84 -57.99
N GLU A 499 -1.51 -12.73 -59.26
CA GLU A 499 -1.60 -11.49 -60.04
C GLU A 499 -2.27 -11.75 -61.37
N ASN A 500 -3.22 -10.89 -61.73
CA ASN A 500 -3.72 -10.78 -63.09
C ASN A 500 -3.51 -9.35 -63.61
N LYS A 501 -3.46 -9.21 -64.94
CA LYS A 501 -3.28 -7.95 -65.65
C LYS A 501 -4.22 -7.90 -66.84
N LEU A 502 -5.07 -6.89 -66.90
CA LEU A 502 -5.83 -6.52 -68.09
C LEU A 502 -5.23 -5.23 -68.64
N THR A 503 -4.71 -5.29 -69.87
CA THR A 503 -4.23 -4.10 -70.60
C THR A 503 -5.24 -3.75 -71.69
N PHE A 504 -5.54 -2.47 -71.88
CA PHE A 504 -6.34 -1.96 -72.99
C PHE A 504 -5.73 -0.67 -73.56
N ARG A 505 -6.08 -0.28 -74.80
CA ARG A 505 -5.46 0.89 -75.46
C ARG A 505 -6.32 2.13 -75.49
N VAL A 506 -5.71 3.24 -75.12
CA VAL A 506 -6.31 4.57 -75.22
C VAL A 506 -5.41 5.48 -76.06
N THR A 507 -5.89 5.84 -77.24
CA THR A 507 -5.26 6.85 -78.09
C THR A 507 -5.67 8.24 -77.61
N ARG A 508 -4.73 9.02 -77.06
CA ARG A 508 -4.96 10.45 -76.80
C ARG A 508 -4.66 11.23 -78.09
N ASN A 509 -5.72 11.73 -78.71
CA ASN A 509 -5.62 12.67 -79.81
C ASN A 509 -5.23 14.06 -79.28
N PRO A 510 -4.37 14.81 -79.98
CA PRO A 510 -4.08 16.19 -79.59
C PRO A 510 -5.35 17.06 -79.74
N GLU A 511 -5.70 17.80 -78.68
CA GLU A 511 -6.87 18.69 -78.65
C GLU A 511 -6.80 19.76 -79.74
N THR A 512 -5.76 20.60 -79.71
CA THR A 512 -5.27 21.38 -80.85
C THR A 512 -3.76 21.65 -80.73
N LEU A 513 -3.12 22.13 -81.81
CA LEU A 513 -1.77 22.72 -81.73
C LEU A 513 -1.74 24.09 -81.02
N ALA A 514 -2.91 24.74 -80.82
CA ALA A 514 -3.02 26.07 -80.24
C ALA A 514 -2.99 26.06 -78.71
N GLU A 515 -3.58 25.05 -78.08
CA GLU A 515 -3.61 24.91 -76.61
C GLU A 515 -2.24 24.48 -76.02
N ARG A 516 -1.34 23.93 -76.85
CA ARG A 516 0.06 23.58 -76.48
C ARG A 516 0.95 24.75 -76.01
N ARG A 517 0.41 25.96 -75.86
CA ARG A 517 1.19 27.19 -75.59
C ARG A 517 0.62 28.12 -74.53
N GLN A 518 -0.52 27.77 -73.93
CA GLN A 518 -1.04 28.50 -72.79
C GLN A 518 -1.09 27.58 -71.60
N ILE A 519 -0.03 27.58 -70.79
CA ILE A 519 -0.13 27.30 -69.36
C ILE A 519 -0.92 28.47 -68.77
N PRO A 520 -2.20 28.31 -68.39
CA PRO A 520 -2.90 29.39 -67.74
C PRO A 520 -2.32 29.49 -66.33
N ALA A 521 -1.79 30.65 -65.95
CA ALA A 521 -1.40 30.91 -64.55
C ALA A 521 -2.57 30.62 -63.57
N ALA A 522 -3.81 30.69 -64.08
CA ALA A 522 -5.05 30.28 -63.40
C ALA A 522 -5.15 28.79 -63.01
N LEU A 523 -4.25 27.91 -63.45
CA LEU A 523 -4.13 26.52 -62.96
C LEU A 523 -3.49 26.44 -61.56
N PHE A 524 -2.77 27.47 -61.14
CA PHE A 524 -2.07 27.52 -59.86
C PHE A 524 -2.77 28.52 -58.94
N LYS A 525 -3.84 28.08 -58.27
CA LYS A 525 -4.65 28.92 -57.38
C LYS A 525 -4.16 28.81 -55.93
N GLY A 526 -4.12 29.93 -55.21
CA GLY A 526 -3.61 29.97 -53.83
C GLY A 526 -2.09 30.15 -53.74
N GLN A 527 -1.60 30.52 -52.56
CA GLN A 527 -0.17 30.60 -52.29
C GLN A 527 0.42 29.21 -52.06
N ARG A 528 1.74 29.13 -52.20
CA ARG A 528 2.50 27.92 -51.88
C ARG A 528 3.34 28.17 -50.63
N TRP A 529 3.41 27.16 -49.77
CA TRP A 529 4.17 27.18 -48.52
C TRP A 529 5.02 25.92 -48.41
N ALA A 530 6.23 26.03 -47.88
CA ALA A 530 7.09 24.86 -47.67
C ALA A 530 7.77 24.82 -46.31
N VAL A 531 7.78 23.65 -45.66
CA VAL A 531 8.69 23.31 -44.56
C VAL A 531 9.66 22.25 -45.07
N ILE A 532 10.93 22.59 -45.12
CA ILE A 532 11.99 21.76 -45.72
C ILE A 532 13.05 21.51 -44.66
N VAL A 533 13.21 20.25 -44.27
CA VAL A 533 14.07 19.81 -43.17
C VAL A 533 15.09 18.78 -43.70
N GLY A 534 16.38 19.01 -43.45
CA GLY A 534 17.46 18.11 -43.86
C GLY A 534 18.54 17.99 -42.78
N ILE A 535 18.77 16.76 -42.30
CA ILE A 535 19.62 16.53 -41.13
C ILE A 535 20.65 15.44 -41.43
N SER A 536 21.84 15.87 -41.87
CA SER A 536 23.02 15.01 -41.97
C SER A 536 23.77 14.94 -40.63
N ARG A 537 23.81 16.06 -39.89
CA ARG A 537 24.60 16.21 -38.66
C ARG A 537 23.73 16.26 -37.41
N TYR A 538 23.91 15.28 -36.53
CA TYR A 538 23.25 15.18 -35.23
C TYR A 538 24.20 15.58 -34.09
N ARG A 539 23.68 16.28 -33.08
CA ARG A 539 24.45 16.72 -31.89
C ARG A 539 24.88 15.55 -31.02
N SER A 540 24.02 14.55 -30.86
CA SER A 540 24.38 13.33 -30.15
C SER A 540 25.27 12.45 -31.02
N THR A 541 26.38 11.97 -30.44
CA THR A 541 27.27 10.99 -31.05
C THR A 541 26.67 9.59 -31.13
N ASP A 542 25.59 9.32 -30.38
CA ASP A 542 24.88 8.04 -30.40
C ASP A 542 23.95 7.91 -31.62
N ILE A 543 23.69 9.02 -32.31
CA ILE A 543 22.95 9.06 -33.57
C ILE A 543 23.97 9.11 -34.72
N PRO A 544 23.94 8.14 -35.65
CA PRO A 544 24.78 8.17 -36.84
C PRO A 544 24.57 9.45 -37.64
N GLN A 545 25.61 9.89 -38.33
CA GLN A 545 25.54 11.03 -39.24
C GLN A 545 25.20 10.50 -40.63
N LEU A 546 24.25 11.12 -41.33
CA LEU A 546 23.94 10.82 -42.74
C LEU A 546 24.88 11.61 -43.66
N ARG A 547 24.99 11.22 -44.93
CA ARG A 547 25.94 11.85 -45.86
C ARG A 547 25.30 12.94 -46.71
N TYR A 548 24.06 12.75 -47.14
CA TYR A 548 23.44 13.61 -48.15
C TYR A 548 22.11 14.24 -47.75
N ALA A 549 21.51 13.91 -46.60
CA ALA A 549 20.19 14.41 -46.18
C ALA A 549 20.06 15.96 -46.14
N ASP A 550 21.12 16.68 -45.77
CA ASP A 550 21.16 18.14 -45.83
C ASP A 550 21.42 18.71 -47.24
N GLN A 551 22.14 18.00 -48.10
CA GLN A 551 22.31 18.31 -49.53
C GLN A 551 21.01 18.07 -50.33
N ASP A 552 20.33 16.96 -50.03
CA ASP A 552 19.01 16.58 -50.53
C ASP A 552 17.98 17.69 -50.27
N ALA A 553 17.89 18.15 -49.01
CA ALA A 553 17.05 19.28 -48.64
C ALA A 553 17.46 20.61 -49.30
N GLN A 554 18.76 20.85 -49.56
CA GLN A 554 19.23 22.03 -50.31
C GLN A 554 18.81 22.03 -51.77
N GLU A 555 18.93 20.90 -52.46
CA GLU A 555 18.44 20.78 -53.84
C GLU A 555 16.92 20.87 -53.90
N PHE A 556 16.21 20.31 -52.91
CA PHE A 556 14.76 20.46 -52.80
C PHE A 556 14.37 21.94 -52.60
N TYR A 557 15.01 22.67 -51.68
CA TYR A 557 14.80 24.11 -51.51
C TYR A 557 15.02 24.91 -52.81
N LYS A 558 16.06 24.59 -53.59
CA LYS A 558 16.34 25.25 -54.87
C LYS A 558 15.20 25.07 -55.86
N ILE A 559 14.70 23.84 -56.07
CA ILE A 559 13.60 23.61 -57.02
C ILE A 559 12.25 24.13 -56.51
N MET A 560 12.01 24.08 -55.20
CA MET A 560 10.79 24.64 -54.61
C MET A 560 10.72 26.16 -54.76
N THR A 561 11.84 26.88 -54.63
CA THR A 561 11.87 28.36 -54.69
C THR A 561 12.19 28.96 -56.06
N LYS A 562 12.57 28.14 -57.04
CA LYS A 562 12.68 28.52 -58.45
C LYS A 562 11.28 28.83 -59.02
N SER A 563 11.13 29.86 -59.86
CA SER A 563 9.79 30.28 -60.31
C SER A 563 9.14 29.23 -61.23
N ILE A 564 7.81 29.27 -61.36
CA ILE A 564 7.09 28.35 -62.26
C ILE A 564 7.54 28.58 -63.70
N GLU A 565 7.68 29.83 -64.11
CA GLU A 565 8.12 30.25 -65.44
C GLU A 565 9.53 29.74 -65.80
N GLU A 566 10.36 29.44 -64.80
CA GLU A 566 11.68 28.84 -64.96
C GLU A 566 11.66 27.30 -64.80
N GLY A 567 10.49 26.67 -64.65
CA GLY A 567 10.34 25.22 -64.43
C GLY A 567 10.57 24.76 -62.98
N GLY A 568 10.32 25.63 -62.00
CA GLY A 568 10.32 25.31 -60.57
C GLY A 568 8.92 25.27 -59.95
N VAL A 569 8.84 25.01 -58.64
CA VAL A 569 7.56 24.93 -57.92
C VAL A 569 7.09 26.28 -57.37
N GLY A 570 7.83 27.38 -57.60
CA GLY A 570 7.35 28.75 -57.40
C GLY A 570 6.91 29.10 -55.97
N VAL A 571 7.46 28.45 -54.94
CA VAL A 571 7.21 28.80 -53.54
C VAL A 571 7.91 30.12 -53.22
N PRO A 572 7.19 31.17 -52.80
CA PRO A 572 7.83 32.42 -52.38
C PRO A 572 8.80 32.15 -51.22
N LYS A 573 10.01 32.73 -51.27
CA LYS A 573 11.04 32.50 -50.23
C LYS A 573 10.59 32.91 -48.82
N SER A 574 9.67 33.87 -48.70
CA SER A 574 8.99 34.24 -47.44
C SER A 574 8.14 33.10 -46.86
N ASN A 575 7.59 32.27 -47.76
CA ASN A 575 6.72 31.15 -47.48
C ASN A 575 7.52 29.84 -47.42
N VAL A 576 8.81 29.90 -47.13
CA VAL A 576 9.62 28.71 -46.80
C VAL A 576 10.20 28.81 -45.39
N ARG A 577 10.05 27.73 -44.61
CA ARG A 577 10.93 27.43 -43.46
C ARG A 577 11.92 26.36 -43.90
N PHE A 578 13.18 26.75 -43.98
CA PHE A 578 14.27 25.88 -44.40
C PHE A 578 15.18 25.64 -43.20
N LEU A 579 15.22 24.39 -42.72
CA LEU A 579 15.89 23.99 -41.49
C LEU A 579 16.92 22.91 -41.80
N LEU A 580 18.20 23.27 -41.76
CA LEU A 580 19.31 22.33 -41.96
C LEU A 580 20.06 22.08 -40.66
N ASN A 581 20.40 20.82 -40.40
CA ASN A 581 21.33 20.41 -39.33
C ASN A 581 21.04 21.15 -38.00
N ASP A 582 21.98 21.98 -37.52
CA ASP A 582 21.90 22.74 -36.27
C ASP A 582 20.68 23.67 -36.15
N GLN A 583 20.07 24.07 -37.27
CA GLN A 583 18.82 24.82 -37.30
C GLN A 583 17.57 23.93 -37.20
N ALA A 584 17.67 22.64 -37.54
CA ALA A 584 16.60 21.65 -37.47
C ALA A 584 16.49 21.04 -36.07
N THR A 585 16.22 21.90 -35.08
CA THR A 585 15.93 21.49 -33.69
C THR A 585 14.47 21.06 -33.52
N SER A 586 14.20 20.27 -32.48
CA SER A 586 12.85 19.84 -32.11
C SER A 586 11.89 21.01 -31.86
N THR A 587 12.39 22.14 -31.33
CA THR A 587 11.65 23.39 -31.19
C THR A 587 11.34 24.03 -32.53
N ASN A 588 12.36 24.22 -33.39
CA ASN A 588 12.19 24.94 -34.65
C ASN A 588 11.31 24.17 -35.65
N VAL A 589 11.38 22.83 -35.66
CA VAL A 589 10.51 21.99 -36.49
C VAL A 589 9.06 22.06 -35.98
N ARG A 590 8.82 22.07 -34.67
CA ARG A 590 7.48 22.29 -34.10
C ARG A 590 6.93 23.66 -34.50
N GLU A 591 7.68 24.74 -34.27
CA GLU A 591 7.27 26.10 -34.65
C GLU A 591 6.97 26.21 -36.16
N ALA A 592 7.77 25.55 -37.01
CA ALA A 592 7.52 25.51 -38.45
C ALA A 592 6.17 24.83 -38.78
N LEU A 593 5.78 23.77 -38.06
CA LEU A 593 4.53 23.04 -38.26
C LEU A 593 3.31 23.73 -37.61
N THR A 594 3.47 24.35 -36.44
CA THR A 594 2.35 24.92 -35.65
C THR A 594 2.14 26.41 -35.89
N ASP A 595 3.21 27.20 -35.96
CA ASP A 595 3.16 28.67 -35.94
C ASP A 595 3.44 29.32 -37.30
N PHE A 596 4.16 28.63 -38.18
CA PHE A 596 4.38 29.09 -39.54
C PHE A 596 3.32 28.56 -40.52
N LEU A 597 3.06 27.25 -40.55
CA LEU A 597 2.07 26.68 -41.48
C LEU A 597 0.60 27.05 -41.17
N LYS A 598 0.29 27.55 -39.96
CA LYS A 598 -1.04 28.12 -39.66
C LYS A 598 -1.38 29.38 -40.46
N LEU A 599 -0.39 29.98 -41.14
CA LEU A 599 -0.60 31.13 -42.02
C LEU A 599 -1.13 30.72 -43.40
N ALA A 600 -1.07 29.44 -43.77
CA ALA A 600 -1.58 28.92 -45.03
C ALA A 600 -3.11 28.70 -44.95
N ILE A 601 -3.85 29.38 -45.83
CA ILE A 601 -5.33 29.33 -45.87
C ILE A 601 -5.85 28.11 -46.67
N GLU A 602 -7.16 27.85 -46.65
CA GLU A 602 -7.75 26.62 -47.22
C GLU A 602 -7.38 26.32 -48.69
N ASP A 603 -7.26 27.37 -49.51
CA ASP A 603 -6.93 27.29 -50.94
C ASP A 603 -5.42 27.25 -51.23
N ASP A 604 -4.57 27.40 -50.20
CA ASP A 604 -3.11 27.33 -50.36
C ASP A 604 -2.60 25.88 -50.44
N TYR A 605 -1.40 25.71 -51.01
CA TYR A 605 -0.67 24.44 -51.06
C TYR A 605 0.44 24.40 -50.01
N VAL A 606 0.48 23.33 -49.21
CA VAL A 606 1.55 23.10 -48.23
C VAL A 606 2.41 21.92 -48.67
N PHE A 607 3.72 22.15 -48.77
CA PHE A 607 4.74 21.15 -49.04
C PHE A 607 5.56 20.91 -47.78
N ILE A 608 5.69 19.66 -47.36
CA ILE A 608 6.57 19.27 -46.24
C ILE A 608 7.60 18.29 -46.77
N TYR A 609 8.88 18.59 -46.62
CA TYR A 609 9.97 17.72 -46.99
C TYR A 609 10.83 17.43 -45.76
N PHE A 610 11.09 16.16 -45.49
CA PHE A 610 11.97 15.72 -44.41
C PHE A 610 12.95 14.65 -44.90
N ALA A 611 14.24 14.89 -44.71
CA ALA A 611 15.32 13.91 -44.85
C ALA A 611 16.13 13.81 -43.55
N GLY A 612 16.24 12.59 -43.00
CA GLY A 612 16.87 12.35 -41.71
C GLY A 612 16.60 10.95 -41.14
N HIS A 613 16.97 10.71 -39.89
CA HIS A 613 16.59 9.51 -39.15
C HIS A 613 15.19 9.64 -38.53
N GLY A 614 14.43 8.54 -38.55
CA GLY A 614 13.34 8.26 -37.61
C GLY A 614 13.70 7.12 -36.67
N ALA A 615 13.16 7.12 -35.45
CA ALA A 615 13.36 6.05 -34.47
C ALA A 615 12.10 5.82 -33.60
N PRO A 616 11.83 4.58 -33.17
CA PRO A 616 10.84 4.31 -32.15
C PRO A 616 11.32 4.71 -30.75
N ASP A 617 10.37 4.95 -29.86
CA ASP A 617 10.59 5.06 -28.42
C ASP A 617 11.14 3.71 -27.86
N PRO A 618 12.33 3.67 -27.22
CA PRO A 618 12.92 2.44 -26.70
C PRO A 618 12.05 1.71 -25.67
N ASP A 619 11.28 2.45 -24.87
CA ASP A 619 10.40 1.90 -23.84
C ASP A 619 8.97 1.69 -24.36
N ARG A 620 8.61 2.32 -25.49
CA ARG A 620 7.26 2.28 -26.07
C ARG A 620 7.28 2.13 -27.59
N PRO A 621 7.71 0.98 -28.17
CA PRO A 621 8.07 0.86 -29.59
C PRO A 621 7.00 1.26 -30.63
N LYS A 622 5.73 1.37 -30.23
CA LYS A 622 4.62 1.91 -31.04
C LYS A 622 4.65 3.43 -31.25
N ILE A 623 5.41 4.17 -30.45
CA ILE A 623 5.57 5.62 -30.60
C ILE A 623 6.78 5.87 -31.49
N LEU A 624 6.58 6.53 -32.62
CA LEU A 624 7.64 6.91 -33.56
C LEU A 624 7.97 8.40 -33.46
N TYR A 625 9.25 8.72 -33.59
CA TYR A 625 9.77 10.08 -33.65
C TYR A 625 10.57 10.31 -34.93
N LEU A 626 10.47 11.51 -35.50
CA LEU A 626 11.51 12.06 -36.38
C LEU A 626 12.61 12.64 -35.51
N LEU A 627 13.85 12.19 -35.73
CA LEU A 627 15.01 12.67 -34.98
C LEU A 627 15.47 14.00 -35.57
N THR A 628 15.49 15.03 -34.72
CA THR A 628 16.03 16.35 -34.98
C THR A 628 17.49 16.46 -34.55
N HIS A 629 18.19 17.51 -34.95
CA HIS A 629 19.62 17.66 -34.65
C HIS A 629 19.94 17.61 -33.15
N ASP A 630 19.05 18.12 -32.30
CA ASP A 630 19.13 18.16 -30.84
C ASP A 630 18.64 16.87 -30.14
N SER A 631 18.27 15.83 -30.89
CA SER A 631 17.73 14.58 -30.33
C SER A 631 18.75 13.82 -29.47
N ASP A 632 18.27 13.40 -28.30
CA ASP A 632 18.92 12.47 -27.36
C ASP A 632 18.08 11.18 -27.31
N LEU A 633 18.70 10.04 -27.60
CA LEU A 633 18.02 8.73 -27.65
C LEU A 633 17.42 8.32 -26.28
N ASN A 634 17.90 8.90 -25.18
CA ASN A 634 17.37 8.67 -23.84
C ASN A 634 16.22 9.62 -23.48
N ARG A 635 15.93 10.63 -24.32
CA ARG A 635 14.97 11.71 -24.05
C ARG A 635 14.11 12.07 -25.26
N LEU A 636 13.91 11.14 -26.19
CA LEU A 636 13.20 11.34 -27.47
C LEU A 636 11.89 12.15 -27.34
N ALA A 637 11.06 11.83 -26.35
CA ALA A 637 9.80 12.54 -26.10
C ALA A 637 9.94 14.07 -25.90
N ALA A 638 11.09 14.53 -25.41
CA ALA A 638 11.37 15.94 -25.20
C ALA A 638 12.21 16.55 -26.33
N THR A 639 13.15 15.79 -26.90
CA THR A 639 14.20 16.29 -27.80
C THR A 639 14.02 15.92 -29.28
N SER A 640 12.92 15.25 -29.62
CA SER A 640 12.58 14.80 -30.97
C SER A 640 11.13 15.19 -31.28
N VAL A 641 10.71 15.12 -32.55
CA VAL A 641 9.32 15.42 -32.94
C VAL A 641 8.56 14.10 -33.07
N LYS A 642 7.56 13.87 -32.22
CA LYS A 642 6.73 12.66 -32.33
C LYS A 642 5.97 12.74 -33.64
N MET A 643 5.93 11.64 -34.38
CA MET A 643 5.22 11.56 -35.65
C MET A 643 3.73 11.98 -35.51
N GLN A 644 3.08 11.59 -34.41
CA GLN A 644 1.74 12.04 -34.03
C GLN A 644 1.60 13.58 -33.96
N GLU A 645 2.60 14.32 -33.47
CA GLU A 645 2.53 15.79 -33.38
C GLU A 645 2.46 16.45 -34.76
N ILE A 646 3.00 15.80 -35.79
CA ILE A 646 2.89 16.24 -37.19
C ILE A 646 1.46 16.04 -37.68
N GLN A 647 0.85 14.89 -37.39
CA GLN A 647 -0.55 14.61 -37.71
C GLN A 647 -1.48 15.59 -37.00
N ASP A 648 -1.24 15.85 -35.71
CA ASP A 648 -2.00 16.79 -34.90
C ASP A 648 -1.84 18.22 -35.44
N ALA A 649 -0.62 18.67 -35.75
CA ALA A 649 -0.40 20.00 -36.32
C ALA A 649 -1.07 20.19 -37.69
N LEU A 650 -1.01 19.17 -38.56
CA LEU A 650 -1.70 19.15 -39.86
C LEU A 650 -3.23 19.08 -39.73
N ARG A 651 -3.77 18.58 -38.61
CA ARG A 651 -5.21 18.53 -38.34
C ARG A 651 -5.72 19.82 -37.69
N ASP A 652 -4.95 20.41 -36.77
CA ASP A 652 -5.44 21.41 -35.82
C ASP A 652 -4.97 22.85 -36.13
N TYR A 653 -3.82 23.07 -36.79
CA TYR A 653 -3.25 24.41 -36.98
C TYR A 653 -3.19 24.90 -38.43
N VAL A 654 -2.81 24.03 -39.37
CA VAL A 654 -2.82 24.37 -40.81
C VAL A 654 -4.26 24.59 -41.25
N ALA A 655 -4.57 25.48 -42.22
CA ALA A 655 -5.93 25.54 -42.81
C ALA A 655 -5.99 25.00 -44.25
N ALA A 656 -4.87 25.05 -44.98
CA ALA A 656 -4.70 24.45 -46.31
C ALA A 656 -5.28 23.02 -46.42
N LYS A 657 -6.09 22.80 -47.47
CA LYS A 657 -6.68 21.49 -47.78
C LYS A 657 -5.67 20.55 -48.42
N THR A 658 -4.83 21.07 -49.32
CA THR A 658 -3.85 20.28 -50.07
C THR A 658 -2.50 20.32 -49.38
N VAL A 659 -2.12 19.19 -48.76
CA VAL A 659 -0.84 19.02 -48.07
C VAL A 659 -0.08 17.86 -48.70
N LEU A 660 1.13 18.11 -49.19
CA LEU A 660 2.01 17.12 -49.80
C LEU A 660 3.23 16.90 -48.90
N VAL A 661 3.37 15.70 -48.34
CA VAL A 661 4.45 15.33 -47.41
C VAL A 661 5.40 14.35 -48.10
N PHE A 662 6.67 14.73 -48.28
CA PHE A 662 7.74 13.90 -48.83
C PHE A 662 8.71 13.51 -47.72
N ALA A 663 8.90 12.21 -47.49
CA ALA A 663 9.67 11.69 -46.36
C ALA A 663 10.77 10.70 -46.81
N ASP A 664 12.02 11.14 -46.74
CA ASP A 664 13.22 10.31 -46.93
C ASP A 664 13.81 9.94 -45.54
N ALA A 665 12.98 9.28 -44.72
CA ALA A 665 13.19 9.13 -43.28
C ALA A 665 13.59 7.71 -42.80
N CYS A 666 13.56 6.71 -43.69
CA CYS A 666 13.66 5.28 -43.34
C CYS A 666 15.11 4.76 -43.14
N HIS A 667 15.90 5.48 -42.34
CA HIS A 667 17.26 5.08 -41.91
C HIS A 667 17.28 4.49 -40.48
N SER A 668 16.20 3.82 -40.06
CA SER A 668 16.00 3.35 -38.67
C SER A 668 16.96 2.26 -38.19
N ARG A 669 17.75 1.63 -39.09
CA ARG A 669 18.76 0.61 -38.74
C ARG A 669 20.16 1.17 -38.49
N GLY A 670 20.36 2.49 -38.55
CA GLY A 670 21.69 3.11 -38.38
C GLY A 670 22.28 2.98 -36.97
N VAL A 671 21.45 3.03 -35.93
CA VAL A 671 21.89 3.05 -34.52
C VAL A 671 22.45 1.68 -34.12
N THR A 672 23.74 1.48 -34.37
CA THR A 672 24.46 0.23 -34.13
C THR A 672 25.45 0.41 -32.98
N GLY A 673 25.16 -0.25 -31.86
CA GLY A 673 25.88 -0.12 -30.59
C GLY A 673 25.11 -0.84 -29.46
N ALA A 674 25.52 -0.70 -28.20
CA ALA A 674 24.92 -1.42 -27.07
C ALA A 674 23.42 -1.11 -26.81
N VAL A 675 22.86 -0.10 -27.49
CA VAL A 675 21.43 0.26 -27.48
C VAL A 675 20.59 -0.61 -28.46
N ALA A 676 21.24 -1.29 -29.42
CA ALA A 676 20.58 -2.03 -30.51
C ALA A 676 19.84 -3.31 -30.07
N THR A 677 19.85 -3.68 -28.79
CA THR A 677 19.14 -4.86 -28.26
C THR A 677 17.69 -4.61 -27.86
N ARG A 678 17.13 -3.39 -28.03
CA ARG A 678 15.78 -3.05 -27.51
C ARG A 678 14.82 -2.34 -28.47
N ALA A 679 15.27 -1.79 -29.60
CA ALA A 679 14.45 -0.87 -30.38
C ALA A 679 14.50 -1.15 -31.90
N LEU A 680 13.79 -2.20 -32.34
CA LEU A 680 13.20 -2.22 -33.68
C LEU A 680 11.69 -2.08 -33.52
N ALA A 681 11.13 -0.99 -34.04
CA ALA A 681 9.70 -0.95 -34.30
C ALA A 681 9.38 -2.04 -35.33
N PRO A 682 8.31 -2.83 -35.12
CA PRO A 682 7.70 -3.59 -36.19
C PRO A 682 7.57 -2.74 -37.46
N PRO A 683 8.11 -3.22 -38.61
CA PRO A 683 8.00 -2.62 -39.94
C PRO A 683 6.66 -1.91 -40.22
N GLU A 684 5.58 -2.54 -39.79
CA GLU A 684 4.19 -2.15 -39.95
C GLU A 684 3.88 -0.75 -39.39
N LEU A 685 4.49 -0.37 -38.25
CA LEU A 685 4.18 0.87 -37.54
C LEU A 685 4.49 2.15 -38.33
N VAL A 686 5.47 2.10 -39.23
CA VAL A 686 5.86 3.27 -40.05
C VAL A 686 4.83 3.50 -41.15
N ASN A 687 4.37 2.44 -41.82
CA ASN A 687 3.31 2.56 -42.83
C ASN A 687 1.95 2.85 -42.19
N ASP A 688 1.65 2.30 -41.01
CA ASP A 688 0.46 2.65 -40.23
C ASP A 688 0.45 4.16 -39.95
N PHE A 689 1.56 4.70 -39.42
CA PHE A 689 1.66 6.14 -39.18
C PHE A 689 1.53 6.98 -40.47
N LEU A 690 2.21 6.61 -41.55
CA LEU A 690 2.10 7.35 -42.83
C LEU A 690 0.68 7.29 -43.40
N SER A 691 -0.01 6.17 -43.23
CA SER A 691 -1.42 5.99 -43.60
C SER A 691 -2.36 6.83 -42.71
N GLU A 692 -2.08 6.94 -41.42
CA GLU A 692 -2.81 7.82 -40.49
C GLU A 692 -2.54 9.30 -40.78
N LEU A 693 -1.31 9.67 -41.12
CA LEU A 693 -0.92 11.02 -41.56
C LEU A 693 -1.64 11.41 -42.85
N ALA A 694 -1.72 10.48 -43.82
CA ALA A 694 -2.52 10.65 -45.03
C ALA A 694 -4.03 10.76 -44.78
N ARG A 695 -4.52 10.25 -43.64
CA ARG A 695 -5.91 10.42 -43.16
C ARG A 695 -6.11 11.66 -42.29
N ALA A 696 -5.06 12.43 -41.96
CA ALA A 696 -5.17 13.63 -41.13
C ALA A 696 -6.16 14.63 -41.73
N ARG A 697 -6.21 14.73 -43.06
CA ARG A 697 -7.21 15.49 -43.82
C ARG A 697 -7.56 14.81 -45.14
N ALA A 698 -8.73 15.17 -45.68
CA ALA A 698 -9.29 14.60 -46.91
C ALA A 698 -8.47 14.83 -48.19
N SER A 699 -7.46 15.71 -48.15
CA SER A 699 -6.55 15.99 -49.27
C SER A 699 -5.07 16.08 -48.85
N THR A 700 -4.70 15.36 -47.79
CA THR A 700 -3.28 15.09 -47.48
C THR A 700 -2.77 13.93 -48.33
N MET A 701 -1.60 14.11 -48.92
CA MET A 701 -0.82 13.08 -49.59
C MET A 701 0.51 12.89 -48.86
N THR A 702 0.86 11.65 -48.56
CA THR A 702 2.19 11.30 -48.06
C THR A 702 2.93 10.47 -49.11
N PHE A 703 4.17 10.82 -49.42
CA PHE A 703 5.08 10.07 -50.28
C PHE A 703 6.35 9.70 -49.50
N SER A 704 6.43 8.43 -49.10
CA SER A 704 7.58 7.88 -48.39
C SER A 704 8.57 7.23 -49.34
N ALA A 705 9.85 7.34 -49.02
CA ALA A 705 10.95 6.75 -49.78
C ALA A 705 10.94 5.22 -49.83
N SER A 706 10.38 4.54 -48.83
CA SER A 706 10.48 3.07 -48.66
C SER A 706 9.24 2.44 -48.02
N ASP A 707 9.02 1.17 -48.34
CA ASP A 707 8.04 0.27 -47.71
C ASP A 707 8.52 -0.27 -46.34
N VAL A 708 7.61 -0.84 -45.54
CA VAL A 708 7.77 -1.33 -44.16
C VAL A 708 9.12 -2.01 -43.89
N ASN A 709 9.56 -2.87 -44.80
CA ASN A 709 10.70 -3.77 -44.66
C ASN A 709 11.95 -3.32 -45.43
N GLN A 710 11.99 -2.07 -45.92
CA GLN A 710 12.98 -1.61 -46.89
C GLN A 710 13.78 -0.39 -46.39
N LEU A 711 15.10 -0.45 -46.61
CA LEU A 711 16.01 0.64 -46.27
C LEU A 711 15.98 1.71 -47.37
N SER A 712 15.94 3.00 -46.99
CA SER A 712 16.29 4.05 -47.96
C SER A 712 17.79 3.97 -48.28
N GLN A 713 18.17 4.20 -49.54
CA GLN A 713 19.54 4.11 -50.03
C GLN A 713 20.09 5.49 -50.40
N GLU A 714 21.29 5.82 -49.91
CA GLU A 714 22.05 7.01 -50.29
C GLU A 714 23.41 6.62 -50.92
N ASP A 715 23.80 7.23 -52.05
CA ASP A 715 25.06 6.92 -52.75
C ASP A 715 25.50 8.04 -53.71
N LYS A 716 26.79 8.09 -54.07
CA LYS A 716 27.35 9.08 -55.01
C LYS A 716 26.87 8.90 -56.45
N ARG A 717 26.43 7.70 -56.85
CA ARG A 717 25.95 7.40 -58.21
C ARG A 717 24.73 8.23 -58.63
N TRP A 718 23.95 8.69 -57.65
CA TRP A 718 22.81 9.57 -57.86
C TRP A 718 23.26 11.03 -57.74
N GLY A 719 23.45 11.71 -58.88
CA GLY A 719 23.76 13.14 -58.95
C GLY A 719 25.08 13.61 -58.32
N GLY A 720 25.95 12.70 -57.87
CA GLY A 720 27.16 13.03 -57.10
C GLY A 720 27.03 12.80 -55.59
N GLY A 721 25.83 12.47 -55.08
CA GLY A 721 25.56 12.21 -53.67
C GLY A 721 24.14 12.62 -53.27
N HIS A 722 23.21 11.67 -53.30
CA HIS A 722 21.80 11.87 -52.96
C HIS A 722 21.17 10.58 -52.40
N GLY A 723 20.08 10.70 -51.64
CA GLY A 723 19.12 9.61 -51.44
C GLY A 723 18.42 9.26 -52.76
N VAL A 724 18.21 7.97 -53.06
CA VAL A 724 17.63 7.54 -54.36
C VAL A 724 16.21 8.06 -54.60
N PHE A 725 15.40 8.13 -53.54
CA PHE A 725 14.06 8.70 -53.59
C PHE A 725 14.14 10.20 -53.90
N THR A 726 14.91 10.95 -53.11
CA THR A 726 15.07 12.40 -53.33
C THR A 726 15.67 12.71 -54.71
N TRP A 727 16.64 11.93 -55.19
CA TRP A 727 17.20 12.07 -56.53
C TRP A 727 16.11 12.01 -57.61
N TYR A 728 15.28 10.97 -57.62
CA TYR A 728 14.21 10.85 -58.61
C TYR A 728 13.07 11.85 -58.39
N LEU A 729 12.81 12.28 -57.16
CA LEU A 729 11.86 13.36 -56.86
C LEU A 729 12.31 14.69 -57.47
N LEU A 730 13.59 15.04 -57.31
CA LEU A 730 14.20 16.23 -57.91
C LEU A 730 14.19 16.15 -59.44
N GLU A 731 14.62 15.03 -60.01
CA GLU A 731 14.65 14.83 -61.46
C GLU A 731 13.24 14.85 -62.08
N GLY A 732 12.24 14.31 -61.39
CA GLY A 732 10.84 14.39 -61.78
C GLY A 732 10.33 15.82 -61.81
N LEU A 733 10.54 16.58 -60.72
CA LEU A 733 10.21 18.01 -60.62
C LEU A 733 11.00 18.87 -61.62
N ARG A 734 12.19 18.46 -62.06
CA ARG A 734 12.95 19.11 -63.15
C ARG A 734 12.35 18.86 -64.55
N GLY A 735 11.20 18.18 -64.64
CA GLY A 735 10.47 17.94 -65.88
C GLY A 735 10.61 16.53 -66.44
N LYS A 736 11.39 15.62 -65.83
CA LYS A 736 11.46 14.22 -66.31
C LYS A 736 10.21 13.40 -65.99
N ALA A 737 9.37 13.90 -65.09
CA ALA A 737 8.05 13.35 -64.79
C ALA A 737 6.93 13.91 -65.70
N ASP A 738 7.23 14.71 -66.73
CA ASP A 738 6.27 15.02 -67.82
C ASP A 738 6.16 13.80 -68.74
N LEU A 739 5.48 12.76 -68.22
CA LEU A 739 5.29 11.48 -68.88
C LEU A 739 4.41 11.67 -70.11
N ASN A 740 3.38 12.52 -69.99
CA ASN A 740 2.40 12.70 -71.04
C ASN A 740 2.83 13.65 -72.19
N SER A 741 3.92 14.40 -72.00
CA SER A 741 4.46 15.40 -72.93
C SER A 741 3.52 16.59 -73.19
N ASP A 742 2.69 16.97 -72.20
CA ASP A 742 1.84 18.17 -72.19
C ASP A 742 2.57 19.42 -71.64
N GLN A 743 3.86 19.28 -71.29
CA GLN A 743 4.73 20.30 -70.69
C GLN A 743 4.37 20.69 -69.26
N MET A 744 3.57 19.88 -68.56
CA MET A 744 3.30 19.99 -67.13
C MET A 744 3.94 18.81 -66.40
N VAL A 745 4.21 18.98 -65.11
CA VAL A 745 4.43 17.85 -64.20
C VAL A 745 3.29 17.85 -63.21
N ARG A 746 2.42 16.85 -63.31
CA ARG A 746 1.31 16.63 -62.37
C ARG A 746 1.72 15.70 -61.24
N LEU A 747 1.01 15.76 -60.12
CA LEU A 747 1.32 14.95 -58.94
C LEU A 747 1.31 13.44 -59.23
N GLY A 748 0.35 12.94 -60.01
CA GLY A 748 0.28 11.53 -60.40
C GLY A 748 1.41 11.07 -61.32
N GLU A 749 1.89 11.94 -62.21
CA GLU A 749 3.04 11.62 -63.05
C GLU A 749 4.34 11.60 -62.24
N LEU A 750 4.46 12.50 -61.26
CA LEU A 750 5.59 12.53 -60.32
C LEU A 750 5.62 11.28 -59.44
N THR A 751 4.47 10.85 -58.88
CA THR A 751 4.42 9.62 -58.06
C THR A 751 4.75 8.38 -58.88
N GLN A 752 4.24 8.28 -60.11
CA GLN A 752 4.57 7.18 -61.02
C GLN A 752 6.06 7.20 -61.40
N PHE A 753 6.58 8.33 -61.87
CA PHE A 753 7.98 8.49 -62.26
C PHE A 753 8.94 8.12 -61.13
N VAL A 754 8.73 8.64 -59.92
CA VAL A 754 9.59 8.33 -58.77
C VAL A 754 9.52 6.85 -58.42
N SER A 755 8.33 6.26 -58.36
CA SER A 755 8.13 4.85 -58.02
C SER A 755 8.82 3.91 -59.00
N ASP A 756 8.63 4.13 -60.31
CA ASP A 756 9.18 3.29 -61.37
C ASP A 756 10.71 3.35 -61.42
N ASN A 757 11.29 4.54 -61.26
CA ASN A 757 12.74 4.71 -61.33
C ASN A 757 13.44 4.20 -60.06
N VAL A 758 12.92 4.48 -58.86
CA VAL A 758 13.51 3.99 -57.59
C VAL A 758 13.48 2.46 -57.54
N ARG A 759 12.36 1.82 -57.92
CA ARG A 759 12.28 0.34 -57.99
C ARG A 759 13.27 -0.23 -58.99
N ARG A 760 13.42 0.38 -60.17
CA ARG A 760 14.37 -0.06 -61.21
C ARG A 760 15.83 0.00 -60.73
N ASP A 761 16.25 1.14 -60.19
CA ASP A 761 17.65 1.38 -59.79
C ASP A 761 18.08 0.64 -58.54
N THR A 762 17.15 0.38 -57.62
CA THR A 762 17.41 -0.42 -56.41
C THR A 762 17.13 -1.91 -56.61
N ARG A 763 16.63 -2.33 -57.78
CA ARG A 763 16.16 -3.70 -58.06
C ARG A 763 15.09 -4.16 -57.07
N SER A 764 14.11 -3.29 -56.84
CA SER A 764 12.99 -3.46 -55.90
C SER A 764 13.41 -3.66 -54.43
N GLN A 765 14.65 -3.36 -54.06
CA GLN A 765 15.08 -3.28 -52.65
C GLN A 765 14.50 -2.04 -51.95
N GLN A 766 14.07 -1.04 -52.72
CA GLN A 766 13.35 0.13 -52.25
C GLN A 766 12.16 0.41 -53.18
N SER A 767 10.99 0.55 -52.58
CA SER A 767 9.70 0.82 -53.20
C SER A 767 9.08 2.02 -52.51
N PRO A 768 9.01 3.19 -53.16
CA PRO A 768 8.28 4.33 -52.64
C PRO A 768 6.80 4.00 -52.45
N ILE A 769 6.19 4.63 -51.44
CA ILE A 769 4.76 4.49 -51.12
C ILE A 769 4.10 5.86 -51.07
N SER A 770 3.11 6.04 -51.94
CA SER A 770 2.14 7.13 -51.87
C SER A 770 0.90 6.67 -51.09
N SER A 771 0.39 7.50 -50.19
CA SER A 771 -0.87 7.25 -49.47
C SER A 771 -1.68 8.53 -49.32
N GLY A 772 -3.01 8.39 -49.24
CA GLY A 772 -3.95 9.49 -49.11
C GLY A 772 -4.89 9.64 -50.29
N ASN A 773 -5.84 10.56 -50.17
CA ASN A 773 -6.80 10.88 -51.22
C ASN A 773 -6.40 12.22 -51.84
N PHE A 774 -5.78 12.20 -53.02
CA PHE A 774 -5.22 13.40 -53.67
C PHE A 774 -5.63 13.52 -55.13
N ASP A 775 -5.68 14.76 -55.62
CA ASP A 775 -5.89 15.03 -57.04
C ASP A 775 -4.60 14.69 -57.80
N ILE A 776 -4.64 13.62 -58.60
CA ILE A 776 -3.48 13.21 -59.41
C ILE A 776 -3.17 14.21 -60.53
N ASN A 777 -4.15 15.02 -60.93
CA ASN A 777 -4.00 16.03 -61.97
C ASN A 777 -3.43 17.36 -61.44
N LEU A 778 -3.24 17.48 -60.11
CA LEU A 778 -2.69 18.65 -59.44
C LEU A 778 -1.36 19.07 -60.10
N PRO A 779 -1.29 20.26 -60.72
CA PRO A 779 -0.10 20.68 -61.42
C PRO A 779 0.94 21.24 -60.44
N LEU A 780 2.16 20.71 -60.49
CA LEU A 780 3.25 21.10 -59.58
C LEU A 780 4.17 22.14 -60.23
N THR A 781 4.59 21.89 -61.46
CA THR A 781 5.54 22.70 -62.22
C THR A 781 5.33 22.49 -63.73
N ILE A 782 6.08 23.20 -64.57
CA ILE A 782 6.05 23.16 -66.04
C ILE A 782 7.42 22.79 -66.60
N VAL A 783 7.45 22.33 -67.85
CA VAL A 783 8.68 21.96 -68.57
C VAL A 783 9.03 23.02 -69.59
N THR A 784 10.01 23.86 -69.25
CA THR A 784 10.45 25.00 -70.07
C THR A 784 11.26 24.61 -71.30
N ASP A 785 11.99 23.48 -71.24
CA ASP A 785 12.95 23.07 -72.26
C ASP A 785 12.73 21.62 -72.73
N ARG A 786 12.34 21.47 -73.99
CA ARG A 786 12.70 20.30 -74.81
C ARG A 786 13.30 20.78 -76.13
N PRO A 787 14.41 20.19 -76.61
CA PRO A 787 14.84 20.38 -77.99
C PRO A 787 13.73 19.97 -78.95
N SER A 788 13.54 20.74 -80.03
CA SER A 788 12.58 20.41 -81.10
C SER A 788 12.79 18.99 -81.65
N PRO A 789 11.72 18.24 -81.99
CA PRO A 789 11.86 16.87 -82.54
C PRO A 789 12.64 16.79 -83.86
N GLU A 790 12.83 17.92 -84.56
CA GLU A 790 13.60 18.02 -85.80
C GLU A 790 15.13 17.97 -85.56
N LYS A 791 15.63 16.80 -85.16
CA LYS A 791 16.98 16.26 -85.47
C LYS A 791 17.20 14.88 -84.81
N ARG A 792 16.80 13.83 -85.53
CA ARG A 792 17.42 12.49 -85.48
C ARG A 792 17.60 11.99 -86.90
#